data_AF-A0A1D2VCS3-F1
#
_entry.id   AF-A0A1D2VCS3-F1
#
_cell.length_a   1.000
_cell.length_b   1.000
_cell.length_c   1.000
_cell.angle_alpha   90.00
_cell.angle_beta   90.00
_cell.angle_gamma   90.00
#
_symmetry.space_group_name_H-M   'P 1'
#
loop_
_entity.id
_entity.type
_entity.pdbx_description
1 polymer ?
#
loop_
_entity_poly.entity_id
_entity_poly.type
_entity_poly.pdbx_seq_one_letter_code
_entity_poly.pdbx_strand_id
1 'polypeptide(L)'
;MIVQNKENSAYHSRITSPSCNESIKIDCCFPFLSLFRRDKGKYLHYDYDILRGGFYYEDNKDSKSKNLFSNNKKRLSIEKKAIFNDDEITITSDEPNPSFCQPRKYDSTNVLKKLRELMIENGIDVYIIPSEDEHQSEYKSGSDKRREFISGFTGSNGIAVVSLNNAALSTDGRYFLQAESQLDSNWFLIKQGVKGYLSWEDWAIHECSKSDSNDRKVISVDPKLISITTGDHLKLKCLNSRIEFKPLMNNLTDGVWGDKKPLRSLIPIFKYDLEYSGEEVSSKISRVRNILKIKESFGIVIIALDEIAWLLNLRGVDDVPYIPVFFSYVILTLDKLYFYINEKKVTDDVRKYLNDQIGDGEYEIKRYNKIWDDLALICFSNDNDKLSIILPINSTFALFNSLRGFEKYKFSNDIEVLKSIKNGVELKGMLNSNLKDSIALIRYFAWLEEQLIRFKKTDINEYEGGVKSESFRSEMEDYKGLSFETISSTGANASIIHYSPSFEVNSIIDGEKIYLCDSGGQYFDGTTDITRTMHFMRPSAEEKKTYTLVLKGHISVASAVFPQGTTGGVLDILARRPLWEYGLDYRHGTGHGIGCFNNIHEGPVGIGAGERYGGILQAGNVISDEPGYYKDGEFGIRIESDLEIIEWEDHKGNNGLNYLRFKYLTMVPMCQKLIDRKLLSKFEKRWLNEFHSKCREMVLPHLEALRDERAIQWLVRETTAL
;
A
#
# COMPACT_ATOMS: atom_id res chain seq x y z
N MET A 1 -32.56 64.16 -2.33
CA MET A 1 -31.27 64.87 -2.31
C MET A 1 -30.41 64.32 -3.44
N ILE A 2 -30.50 64.99 -4.61
CA ILE A 2 -29.40 65.66 -5.35
C ILE A 2 -28.51 64.64 -6.09
N VAL A 3 -28.27 64.60 -7.42
CA VAL A 3 -28.67 65.30 -8.67
C VAL A 3 -28.14 64.34 -9.78
N GLN A 4 -28.98 63.83 -10.69
CA GLN A 4 -29.16 64.23 -12.11
C GLN A 4 -27.95 64.09 -13.08
N ASN A 5 -28.22 63.36 -14.18
CA ASN A 5 -27.73 63.56 -15.58
C ASN A 5 -26.25 63.24 -15.91
N LYS A 6 -25.84 62.79 -17.11
CA LYS A 6 -26.42 62.89 -18.47
C LYS A 6 -25.71 61.90 -19.43
N GLU A 7 -26.42 61.55 -20.49
CA GLU A 7 -26.03 60.72 -21.62
C GLU A 7 -25.07 61.40 -22.65
N ASN A 8 -24.49 60.53 -23.49
CA ASN A 8 -24.25 60.64 -24.95
C ASN A 8 -23.35 61.75 -25.54
N SER A 9 -22.35 61.33 -26.33
CA SER A 9 -22.43 61.44 -27.81
C SER A 9 -21.20 60.86 -28.52
N ALA A 10 -21.45 60.09 -29.57
CA ALA A 10 -20.51 59.59 -30.56
C ALA A 10 -20.17 60.64 -31.63
N TYR A 11 -19.03 60.49 -32.33
CA TYR A 11 -18.83 60.97 -33.70
C TYR A 11 -17.86 60.08 -34.51
N HIS A 12 -18.32 59.70 -35.71
CA HIS A 12 -17.61 59.03 -36.82
C HIS A 12 -16.43 59.89 -37.36
N SER A 13 -15.42 59.43 -38.12
CA SER A 13 -15.46 58.57 -39.33
C SER A 13 -14.05 58.29 -39.93
N ARG A 14 -13.96 57.21 -40.74
CA ARG A 14 -13.12 56.94 -41.94
C ARG A 14 -11.66 56.40 -41.85
N ILE A 15 -11.57 55.10 -42.13
CA ILE A 15 -10.85 54.40 -43.23
C ILE A 15 -9.44 54.89 -43.61
N THR A 16 -8.43 54.04 -43.41
CA THR A 16 -7.56 53.45 -44.45
C THR A 16 -6.83 52.21 -43.93
N SER A 17 -6.75 51.16 -44.74
CA SER A 17 -5.87 49.99 -44.57
C SER A 17 -4.41 50.34 -44.94
N PRO A 18 -3.42 49.54 -44.52
CA PRO A 18 -2.98 48.46 -45.40
C PRO A 18 -2.66 47.13 -44.70
N SER A 19 -2.72 46.09 -45.52
CA SER A 19 -2.29 44.70 -45.34
C SER A 19 -0.84 44.53 -44.91
N CYS A 20 -0.56 43.53 -44.05
CA CYS A 20 0.35 42.42 -44.37
C CYS A 20 0.27 41.30 -43.31
N ASN A 21 0.32 40.08 -43.83
CA ASN A 21 0.29 38.80 -43.12
C ASN A 21 1.51 38.60 -42.22
N GLU A 22 1.33 37.99 -41.05
CA GLU A 22 2.17 36.87 -40.60
C GLU A 22 1.49 36.11 -39.45
N SER A 23 1.24 34.83 -39.72
CA SER A 23 0.62 33.86 -38.83
C SER A 23 1.58 33.43 -37.73
N ILE A 24 1.19 33.65 -36.48
CA ILE A 24 1.89 33.10 -35.29
C ILE A 24 1.58 31.60 -35.22
N LYS A 25 2.60 30.78 -35.51
CA LYS A 25 2.63 29.35 -35.15
C LYS A 25 2.95 29.25 -33.66
N ILE A 26 2.08 28.60 -32.92
CA ILE A 26 2.34 28.10 -31.57
C ILE A 26 2.88 26.68 -31.75
N ASP A 27 4.18 26.49 -31.52
CA ASP A 27 4.83 25.18 -31.52
C ASP A 27 4.52 24.47 -30.19
N CYS A 28 3.63 23.49 -30.24
CA CYS A 28 3.49 22.46 -29.22
C CYS A 28 4.55 21.38 -29.46
N CYS A 29 5.55 21.28 -28.58
CA CYS A 29 6.50 20.17 -28.58
C CYS A 29 6.00 19.04 -27.66
N PHE A 30 5.43 17.99 -28.26
CA PHE A 30 5.44 16.60 -27.77
C PHE A 30 5.93 15.72 -28.92
N PRO A 31 6.87 14.80 -28.67
CA PRO A 31 6.73 13.47 -29.29
C PRO A 31 7.18 12.37 -28.29
N PHE A 32 6.70 11.13 -28.28
CA PHE A 32 6.38 10.21 -29.38
C PHE A 32 5.36 9.15 -28.93
N LEU A 33 4.34 8.89 -29.75
CA LEU A 33 3.68 7.59 -29.89
C LEU A 33 3.29 7.47 -31.36
N SER A 34 4.13 6.82 -32.16
CA SER A 34 3.83 6.55 -33.57
C SER A 34 3.16 5.19 -33.73
N LEU A 35 1.96 5.26 -34.28
CA LEU A 35 1.16 4.20 -34.87
C LEU A 35 1.95 3.26 -35.80
N PHE A 36 1.64 1.96 -35.71
CA PHE A 36 1.61 1.09 -36.89
C PHE A 36 0.34 0.24 -36.87
N ARG A 37 -0.55 0.51 -37.84
CA ARG A 37 -1.52 -0.42 -38.38
C ARG A 37 -1.08 -0.72 -39.81
N ARG A 38 -0.81 -2.00 -40.13
CA ARG A 38 -1.29 -2.65 -41.38
C ARG A 38 -0.90 -4.14 -41.44
N ASP A 39 -1.95 -4.91 -41.74
CA ASP A 39 -2.05 -6.06 -42.62
C ASP A 39 -1.28 -7.39 -42.39
N LYS A 40 -2.14 -8.42 -42.34
CA LYS A 40 -1.98 -9.86 -42.51
C LYS A 40 -0.68 -10.38 -43.15
N GLY A 41 -0.04 -11.27 -42.41
CA GLY A 41 0.44 -12.58 -42.91
C GLY A 41 1.89 -12.66 -43.39
N LYS A 42 2.77 -13.18 -42.54
CA LYS A 42 3.64 -14.34 -42.78
C LYS A 42 4.64 -14.49 -41.63
N TYR A 43 4.73 -15.71 -41.11
CA TYR A 43 5.67 -16.16 -40.10
C TYR A 43 7.12 -15.94 -40.55
N LEU A 44 7.98 -15.49 -39.63
CA LEU A 44 9.41 -15.79 -39.61
C LEU A 44 9.92 -15.68 -38.16
N HIS A 45 10.39 -16.83 -37.65
CA HIS A 45 11.16 -16.98 -36.42
C HIS A 45 12.40 -16.08 -36.43
N TYR A 46 12.70 -15.43 -35.29
CA TYR A 46 14.06 -15.01 -34.96
C TYR A 46 14.35 -15.25 -33.47
N ASP A 47 15.41 -16.02 -33.24
CA ASP A 47 16.06 -16.27 -31.96
C ASP A 47 16.61 -14.97 -31.34
N TYR A 48 16.43 -14.83 -30.04
CA TYR A 48 17.07 -13.79 -29.23
C TYR A 48 18.22 -14.40 -28.45
N ASP A 49 19.45 -14.04 -28.84
CA ASP A 49 20.59 -14.14 -27.95
C ASP A 49 21.60 -13.02 -28.28
N ILE A 50 22.23 -12.52 -27.21
CA ILE A 50 23.37 -11.58 -27.16
C ILE A 50 23.02 -10.08 -27.18
N LEU A 51 23.25 -9.42 -26.03
CA LEU A 51 24.11 -8.23 -25.90
C LEU A 51 24.49 -8.01 -24.42
N ARG A 52 25.68 -8.50 -24.04
CA ARG A 52 26.44 -8.01 -22.88
C ARG A 52 27.40 -6.94 -23.40
N GLY A 53 27.22 -5.69 -22.96
CA GLY A 53 28.13 -4.58 -23.25
C GLY A 53 29.41 -4.69 -22.40
N GLY A 54 30.55 -4.67 -23.07
CA GLY A 54 31.88 -4.61 -22.47
C GLY A 54 32.29 -3.18 -22.13
N PHE A 55 32.96 -3.02 -20.98
CA PHE A 55 33.69 -1.82 -20.63
C PHE A 55 35.12 -1.90 -21.20
N TYR A 56 35.54 -0.83 -21.85
CA TYR A 56 36.92 -0.57 -22.26
C TYR A 56 37.78 -0.25 -21.03
N TYR A 57 38.96 -0.87 -20.95
CA TYR A 57 40.14 -0.31 -20.30
C TYR A 57 41.34 -0.63 -21.19
N GLU A 58 41.99 0.43 -21.68
CA GLU A 58 43.35 0.37 -22.21
C GLU A 58 44.32 0.18 -21.04
N ASP A 59 45.28 -0.75 -21.15
CA ASP A 59 46.64 -0.43 -20.74
C ASP A 59 47.71 -1.35 -21.34
N ASN A 60 48.93 -0.84 -21.27
CA ASN A 60 50.06 -1.04 -22.16
C ASN A 60 50.77 -2.42 -22.19
N LYS A 61 51.49 -2.61 -23.31
CA LYS A 61 52.50 -3.64 -23.61
C LYS A 61 53.68 -3.60 -22.61
N ASP A 62 54.23 -4.75 -22.21
CA ASP A 62 55.41 -5.40 -22.83
C ASP A 62 56.17 -6.39 -21.90
N SER A 63 56.72 -7.44 -22.55
CA SER A 63 57.93 -8.21 -22.20
C SER A 63 57.91 -9.49 -21.28
N LYS A 64 57.98 -10.64 -21.98
CA LYS A 64 58.94 -11.78 -21.89
C LYS A 64 59.42 -12.36 -20.54
N SER A 65 59.12 -13.65 -20.32
CA SER A 65 60.07 -14.80 -20.07
C SER A 65 59.26 -16.10 -19.85
N LYS A 66 59.27 -17.10 -20.74
CA LYS A 66 60.15 -18.28 -20.98
C LYS A 66 60.26 -19.36 -19.86
N ASN A 67 59.79 -20.57 -20.24
CA ASN A 67 60.10 -21.96 -19.80
C ASN A 67 59.52 -22.42 -18.43
N LEU A 68 58.96 -23.64 -18.24
CA LEU A 68 59.40 -24.99 -18.63
C LEU A 68 58.23 -26.02 -18.70
N PHE A 69 58.31 -26.89 -19.73
CA PHE A 69 58.03 -28.34 -19.83
C PHE A 69 56.72 -29.05 -19.36
N SER A 70 55.94 -29.45 -20.37
CA SER A 70 55.50 -30.81 -20.78
C SER A 70 54.65 -31.76 -19.91
N ASN A 71 53.51 -32.12 -20.51
CA ASN A 71 52.90 -33.45 -20.69
C ASN A 71 52.51 -34.31 -19.46
N ASN A 72 51.19 -34.50 -19.29
CA ASN A 72 50.59 -35.83 -19.53
C ASN A 72 49.08 -35.77 -19.73
N LYS A 73 48.62 -36.32 -20.86
CA LYS A 73 47.23 -36.67 -21.15
C LYS A 73 46.89 -37.99 -20.47
N LYS A 74 45.71 -38.09 -19.84
CA LYS A 74 44.85 -39.30 -19.94
C LYS A 74 43.39 -38.96 -19.66
N ARG A 75 42.58 -39.13 -20.69
CA ARG A 75 41.12 -39.26 -20.69
C ARG A 75 40.76 -40.60 -20.05
N LEU A 76 39.71 -40.66 -19.24
CA LEU A 76 38.73 -41.76 -19.23
C LEU A 76 37.48 -41.38 -18.44
N SER A 77 36.36 -41.52 -19.12
CA SER A 77 34.97 -41.54 -18.69
C SER A 77 34.69 -42.61 -17.63
N ILE A 78 33.82 -42.34 -16.66
CA ILE A 78 33.00 -43.35 -15.96
C ILE A 78 31.67 -42.71 -15.51
N GLU A 79 30.60 -43.46 -15.77
CA GLU A 79 29.20 -43.29 -15.41
C GLU A 79 28.99 -43.12 -13.90
N LYS A 80 28.06 -42.24 -13.48
CA LYS A 80 27.55 -42.20 -12.11
C LYS A 80 26.22 -42.97 -12.03
N LYS A 81 26.29 -44.22 -11.55
CA LYS A 81 25.16 -44.90 -10.90
C LYS A 81 25.01 -44.33 -9.48
N ALA A 82 23.84 -43.79 -9.17
CA ALA A 82 23.47 -43.45 -7.80
C ALA A 82 23.00 -44.73 -7.09
N ILE A 83 23.63 -45.06 -5.97
CA ILE A 83 23.19 -46.06 -5.00
C ILE A 83 22.70 -45.26 -3.79
N PHE A 84 21.43 -45.40 -3.47
CA PHE A 84 20.85 -44.93 -2.21
C PHE A 84 21.28 -45.89 -1.11
N ASN A 85 21.86 -45.36 -0.04
CA ASN A 85 21.89 -46.01 1.27
C ASN A 85 21.31 -45.02 2.28
N ASP A 86 20.30 -45.49 2.99
CA ASP A 86 19.77 -44.92 4.22
C ASP A 86 20.86 -44.99 5.30
N ASP A 87 21.20 -43.84 5.89
CA ASP A 87 21.79 -43.78 7.22
C ASP A 87 21.29 -42.49 7.90
N GLU A 88 20.72 -42.68 9.08
CA GLU A 88 20.17 -41.67 9.98
C GLU A 88 21.21 -40.57 10.28
N ILE A 89 20.92 -39.35 9.86
CA ILE A 89 21.60 -38.15 10.38
C ILE A 89 20.67 -37.53 11.41
N THR A 90 20.88 -37.89 12.68
CA THR A 90 20.44 -37.12 13.83
C THR A 90 21.11 -35.75 13.80
N ILE A 91 20.36 -34.71 13.41
CA ILE A 91 20.76 -33.32 13.57
C ILE A 91 20.34 -32.90 14.99
N THR A 92 21.28 -32.92 15.93
CA THR A 92 21.15 -32.22 17.21
C THR A 92 21.65 -30.79 17.00
N SER A 93 20.73 -29.85 16.76
CA SER A 93 21.01 -28.41 16.83
C SER A 93 20.49 -27.88 18.17
N ASP A 94 21.32 -27.97 19.21
CA ASP A 94 21.16 -27.23 20.46
C ASP A 94 21.67 -25.78 20.27
N GLU A 95 21.02 -25.03 19.37
CA GLU A 95 21.03 -23.57 19.44
C GLU A 95 19.76 -23.13 20.16
N PRO A 96 19.80 -22.15 21.09
CA PRO A 96 18.61 -21.63 21.72
C PRO A 96 17.71 -21.04 20.62
N ASN A 97 16.63 -21.76 20.32
CA ASN A 97 15.60 -21.32 19.39
C ASN A 97 15.11 -19.94 19.89
N PRO A 98 15.23 -18.86 19.09
CA PRO A 98 14.76 -17.55 19.52
C PRO A 98 13.28 -17.69 19.93
N SER A 99 12.95 -17.32 21.16
CA SER A 99 11.63 -17.55 21.73
C SER A 99 10.62 -16.56 21.17
N PHE A 100 10.24 -16.73 19.90
CA PHE A 100 9.07 -16.07 19.33
C PHE A 100 7.82 -16.51 20.10
N CYS A 101 6.86 -15.61 20.30
CA CYS A 101 5.57 -15.98 20.86
C CYS A 101 4.79 -16.79 19.79
N GLN A 102 4.51 -18.08 20.07
CA GLN A 102 3.95 -19.01 19.09
C GLN A 102 2.42 -19.11 19.24
N PRO A 103 1.63 -18.87 18.18
CA PRO A 103 0.18 -19.07 18.21
C PRO A 103 -0.18 -20.56 18.30
N ARG A 104 -1.37 -20.87 18.82
CA ARG A 104 -1.95 -22.23 18.74
C ARG A 104 -2.22 -22.57 17.27
N LYS A 105 -1.65 -23.68 16.77
CA LYS A 105 -1.82 -24.09 15.38
C LYS A 105 -3.29 -24.37 15.04
N TYR A 106 -3.77 -23.73 13.98
CA TYR A 106 -5.10 -23.90 13.41
C TYR A 106 -5.21 -25.27 12.72
N ASP A 107 -6.19 -26.11 13.07
CA ASP A 107 -6.42 -27.38 12.38
C ASP A 107 -7.35 -27.19 11.17
N SER A 108 -6.75 -27.17 9.99
CA SER A 108 -7.43 -26.96 8.71
C SER A 108 -8.00 -28.24 8.09
N THR A 109 -7.81 -29.41 8.71
CA THR A 109 -8.13 -30.73 8.13
C THR A 109 -9.59 -30.86 7.68
N ASN A 110 -10.53 -30.54 8.58
CA ASN A 110 -11.96 -30.66 8.28
C ASN A 110 -12.46 -29.60 7.28
N VAL A 111 -11.86 -28.41 7.32
CA VAL A 111 -12.21 -27.29 6.44
C VAL A 111 -11.75 -27.59 5.01
N LEU A 112 -10.52 -28.08 4.84
CA LEU A 112 -10.00 -28.54 3.55
C LEU A 112 -10.80 -29.72 2.98
N LYS A 113 -11.21 -30.67 3.83
CA LYS A 113 -12.05 -31.79 3.40
C LYS A 113 -13.37 -31.32 2.78
N LYS A 114 -14.09 -30.44 3.47
CA LYS A 114 -15.35 -29.86 2.97
C LYS A 114 -15.16 -29.03 1.70
N LEU A 115 -14.07 -28.27 1.61
CA LEU A 115 -13.74 -27.53 0.39
C LEU A 115 -13.56 -28.48 -0.80
N ARG A 116 -12.83 -29.58 -0.61
CA ARG A 116 -12.61 -30.60 -1.65
C ARG A 116 -13.91 -31.31 -2.06
N GLU A 117 -14.81 -31.58 -1.13
CA GLU A 117 -16.16 -32.10 -1.43
C GLU A 117 -16.91 -31.14 -2.38
N LEU A 118 -16.95 -29.84 -2.06
CA LEU A 118 -17.56 -28.82 -2.94
C LEU A 118 -16.83 -28.66 -4.28
N MET A 119 -15.50 -28.79 -4.31
CA MET A 119 -14.72 -28.76 -5.55
C MET A 119 -15.12 -29.91 -6.47
N ILE A 120 -15.25 -31.14 -5.94
CA ILE A 120 -15.68 -32.32 -6.71
C ILE A 120 -17.09 -32.13 -7.26
N GLU A 121 -18.03 -31.64 -6.44
CA GLU A 121 -19.41 -31.36 -6.86
C GLU A 121 -19.48 -30.34 -8.01
N ASN A 122 -18.54 -29.40 -8.08
CA ASN A 122 -18.47 -28.37 -9.11
C ASN A 122 -17.52 -28.73 -10.29
N GLY A 123 -16.91 -29.92 -10.27
CA GLY A 123 -15.95 -30.37 -11.27
C GLY A 123 -14.68 -29.51 -11.32
N ILE A 124 -14.12 -29.18 -10.17
CA ILE A 124 -12.92 -28.34 -10.00
C ILE A 124 -11.78 -29.18 -9.43
N ASP A 125 -10.61 -29.16 -10.08
CA ASP A 125 -9.43 -29.91 -9.63
C ASP A 125 -8.53 -29.06 -8.72
N VAL A 126 -8.46 -27.75 -8.99
CA VAL A 126 -7.71 -26.78 -8.18
C VAL A 126 -8.53 -25.51 -8.00
N TYR A 127 -8.63 -25.06 -6.74
CA TYR A 127 -9.29 -23.84 -6.35
C TYR A 127 -8.29 -22.83 -5.75
N ILE A 128 -8.32 -21.61 -6.27
CA ILE A 128 -7.46 -20.51 -5.82
C ILE A 128 -8.26 -19.57 -4.92
N ILE A 129 -7.68 -19.23 -3.78
CA ILE A 129 -8.27 -18.38 -2.75
C ILE A 129 -7.28 -17.22 -2.49
N PRO A 130 -7.43 -16.10 -3.21
CA PRO A 130 -6.62 -14.89 -3.00
C PRO A 130 -6.97 -14.23 -1.65
N SER A 131 -6.16 -13.24 -1.24
CA SER A 131 -6.42 -12.47 -0.02
C SER A 131 -7.40 -11.32 -0.26
N GLU A 132 -7.45 -10.82 -1.48
CA GLU A 132 -8.18 -9.64 -1.93
C GLU A 132 -9.70 -9.81 -1.79
N ASP A 133 -10.39 -8.68 -1.61
CA ASP A 133 -11.85 -8.60 -1.72
C ASP A 133 -12.28 -8.11 -3.12
N GLU A 134 -13.58 -7.91 -3.32
CA GLU A 134 -14.13 -7.47 -4.61
C GLU A 134 -13.92 -5.98 -4.95
N HIS A 135 -13.19 -5.26 -4.10
CA HIS A 135 -12.78 -3.88 -4.25
C HIS A 135 -11.27 -3.70 -4.27
N GLN A 136 -10.52 -4.81 -4.19
CA GLN A 136 -9.06 -4.82 -4.09
C GLN A 136 -8.55 -4.07 -2.85
N SER A 137 -9.31 -4.15 -1.74
CA SER A 137 -8.95 -3.54 -0.47
C SER A 137 -7.71 -4.21 0.13
N GLU A 138 -6.80 -3.40 0.68
CA GLU A 138 -5.64 -3.91 1.39
C GLU A 138 -6.04 -4.56 2.73
N TYR A 139 -6.85 -3.86 3.52
CA TYR A 139 -7.46 -4.40 4.73
C TYR A 139 -8.79 -5.08 4.38
N LYS A 140 -9.05 -6.23 5.00
CA LYS A 140 -10.21 -7.06 4.66
C LYS A 140 -11.22 -6.97 5.79
N SER A 141 -12.49 -6.84 5.42
CA SER A 141 -13.59 -7.09 6.36
C SER A 141 -13.54 -8.52 6.86
N GLY A 142 -14.06 -8.78 8.07
CA GLY A 142 -14.18 -10.13 8.61
C GLY A 142 -14.87 -11.11 7.66
N SER A 143 -15.83 -10.63 6.87
CA SER A 143 -16.54 -11.43 5.86
C SER A 143 -15.69 -11.84 4.65
N ASP A 144 -14.56 -11.18 4.42
CA ASP A 144 -13.73 -11.37 3.23
C ASP A 144 -12.38 -12.04 3.55
N LYS A 145 -12.13 -12.35 4.84
CA LYS A 145 -10.96 -13.11 5.35
C LYS A 145 -10.98 -14.61 5.02
N ARG A 146 -11.33 -14.97 3.77
CA ARG A 146 -11.50 -16.36 3.30
C ARG A 146 -10.23 -17.19 3.39
N ARG A 147 -9.09 -16.59 3.03
CA ARG A 147 -7.78 -17.25 3.13
C ARG A 147 -7.41 -17.51 4.59
N GLU A 148 -7.63 -16.55 5.49
CA GLU A 148 -7.43 -16.75 6.93
C GLU A 148 -8.32 -17.87 7.45
N PHE A 149 -9.60 -17.90 7.07
CA PHE A 149 -10.51 -18.99 7.44
C PHE A 149 -10.04 -20.36 6.92
N ILE A 150 -9.54 -20.48 5.70
CA ILE A 150 -9.17 -21.79 5.15
C ILE A 150 -7.83 -22.31 5.72
N SER A 151 -6.86 -21.43 5.97
CA SER A 151 -5.48 -21.82 6.31
C SER A 151 -5.02 -21.47 7.72
N GLY A 152 -5.71 -20.58 8.42
CA GLY A 152 -5.28 -20.03 9.71
C GLY A 152 -4.19 -18.95 9.59
N PHE A 153 -3.67 -18.69 8.39
CA PHE A 153 -2.67 -17.63 8.19
C PHE A 153 -3.34 -16.25 8.15
N THR A 154 -2.84 -15.31 8.97
CA THR A 154 -3.45 -13.99 9.22
C THR A 154 -2.73 -12.82 8.55
N GLY A 155 -1.58 -13.03 7.89
CA GLY A 155 -0.82 -11.94 7.26
C GLY A 155 -1.62 -11.21 6.17
N SER A 156 -1.28 -9.96 5.82
CA SER A 156 -2.11 -9.18 4.88
C SER A 156 -1.97 -9.63 3.41
N ASN A 157 -0.88 -10.30 3.04
CA ASN A 157 -0.63 -10.81 1.69
C ASN A 157 -0.51 -12.35 1.69
N GLY A 158 -1.25 -13.00 0.79
CA GLY A 158 -1.01 -14.39 0.45
C GLY A 158 -2.06 -14.99 -0.48
N ILE A 159 -1.72 -16.09 -1.13
CA ILE A 159 -2.61 -16.82 -2.04
C ILE A 159 -2.63 -18.28 -1.59
N ALA A 160 -3.81 -18.76 -1.20
CA ALA A 160 -4.03 -20.17 -0.94
C ALA A 160 -4.42 -20.88 -2.23
N VAL A 161 -3.79 -22.02 -2.51
CA VAL A 161 -4.09 -22.87 -3.65
C VAL A 161 -4.38 -24.27 -3.11
N VAL A 162 -5.59 -24.77 -3.35
CA VAL A 162 -6.04 -26.08 -2.87
C VAL A 162 -6.31 -26.98 -4.06
N SER A 163 -5.64 -28.13 -4.11
CA SER A 163 -5.97 -29.22 -5.03
C SER A 163 -6.77 -30.30 -4.30
N LEU A 164 -7.24 -31.30 -5.05
CA LEU A 164 -7.94 -32.45 -4.47
C LEU A 164 -7.12 -33.21 -3.42
N ASN A 165 -5.78 -33.13 -3.49
CA ASN A 165 -4.88 -33.89 -2.62
C ASN A 165 -3.97 -33.01 -1.74
N ASN A 166 -3.57 -31.83 -2.22
CA ASN A 166 -2.57 -30.97 -1.57
C ASN A 166 -3.12 -29.56 -1.33
N ALA A 167 -2.44 -28.77 -0.49
CA ALA A 167 -2.72 -27.35 -0.29
C ALA A 167 -1.39 -26.59 -0.14
N ALA A 168 -1.32 -25.39 -0.72
CA ALA A 168 -0.17 -24.52 -0.59
C ALA A 168 -0.60 -23.07 -0.31
N LEU A 169 0.21 -22.36 0.48
CA LEU A 169 0.07 -20.94 0.73
C LEU A 169 1.30 -20.23 0.16
N SER A 170 1.10 -19.26 -0.71
CA SER A 170 2.15 -18.39 -1.23
C SER A 170 2.10 -17.02 -0.55
N THR A 171 3.23 -16.50 -0.09
CA THR A 171 3.34 -15.14 0.49
C THR A 171 4.74 -14.55 0.25
N ASP A 172 4.92 -13.27 0.57
CA ASP A 172 6.17 -12.54 0.42
C ASP A 172 7.03 -12.53 1.69
N GLY A 173 8.23 -11.96 1.58
CA GLY A 173 9.27 -11.99 2.62
C GLY A 173 8.89 -11.35 3.96
N ARG A 174 7.84 -10.53 4.02
CA ARG A 174 7.33 -9.96 5.27
C ARG A 174 6.72 -11.03 6.17
N TYR A 175 6.23 -12.12 5.59
CA TYR A 175 5.35 -13.08 6.26
C TYR A 175 5.88 -14.51 6.35
N PHE A 176 7.14 -14.77 5.96
CA PHE A 176 7.69 -16.13 5.99
C PHE A 176 7.66 -16.75 7.39
N LEU A 177 8.17 -16.03 8.40
CA LEU A 177 8.20 -16.51 9.79
C LEU A 177 6.79 -16.69 10.35
N GLN A 178 5.89 -15.73 10.05
CA GLN A 178 4.49 -15.81 10.46
C GLN A 178 3.79 -17.03 9.85
N ALA A 179 3.95 -17.26 8.55
CA ALA A 179 3.34 -18.40 7.86
C ALA A 179 3.85 -19.74 8.38
N GLU A 180 5.16 -19.87 8.65
CA GLU A 180 5.73 -21.09 9.24
C GLU A 180 5.18 -21.39 10.64
N SER A 181 4.90 -20.35 11.42
CA SER A 181 4.31 -20.51 12.76
C SER A 181 2.82 -20.86 12.74
N GLN A 182 2.06 -20.29 11.80
CA GLN A 182 0.58 -20.34 11.79
C GLN A 182 0.02 -21.55 11.02
N LEU A 183 0.71 -22.01 9.97
CA LEU A 183 0.25 -23.11 9.14
C LEU A 183 0.41 -24.47 9.84
N ASP A 184 -0.59 -25.34 9.68
CA ASP A 184 -0.51 -26.75 10.08
C ASP A 184 0.20 -27.61 9.01
N SER A 185 0.31 -28.91 9.27
CA SER A 185 0.98 -29.86 8.36
C SER A 185 0.25 -30.12 7.05
N ASN A 186 -0.97 -29.61 6.85
CA ASN A 186 -1.70 -29.76 5.60
C ASN A 186 -1.21 -28.80 4.50
N TRP A 187 -0.45 -27.76 4.87
CA TRP A 187 -0.04 -26.69 3.98
C TRP A 187 1.45 -26.73 3.63
N PHE A 188 1.75 -26.52 2.35
CA PHE A 188 3.08 -26.22 1.86
C PHE A 188 3.27 -24.70 1.70
N LEU A 189 4.30 -24.12 2.31
CA LEU A 189 4.61 -22.69 2.17
C LEU A 189 5.44 -22.44 0.89
N ILE A 190 4.91 -21.63 -0.02
CA ILE A 190 5.61 -21.12 -1.19
C ILE A 190 6.18 -19.73 -0.86
N LYS A 191 7.51 -19.62 -0.79
CA LYS A 191 8.20 -18.36 -0.48
C LYS A 191 8.46 -17.55 -1.76
N GLN A 192 7.67 -16.50 -2.00
CA GLN A 192 7.79 -15.68 -3.21
C GLN A 192 9.16 -15.01 -3.32
N GLY A 193 9.72 -14.95 -4.54
CA GLY A 193 11.02 -14.34 -4.80
C GLY A 193 12.23 -15.15 -4.28
N VAL A 194 12.00 -16.28 -3.60
CA VAL A 194 13.07 -17.15 -3.13
C VAL A 194 13.40 -18.20 -4.19
N LYS A 195 14.68 -18.28 -4.56
CA LYS A 195 15.18 -19.27 -5.53
C LYS A 195 14.82 -20.69 -5.08
N GLY A 196 14.28 -21.48 -6.01
CA GLY A 196 13.91 -22.88 -5.78
C GLY A 196 12.42 -23.10 -5.51
N TYR A 197 11.65 -22.05 -5.22
CA TYR A 197 10.20 -22.12 -5.16
C TYR A 197 9.58 -21.85 -6.54
N LEU A 198 8.53 -22.61 -6.88
CA LEU A 198 7.66 -22.28 -8.02
C LEU A 198 6.85 -21.02 -7.71
N SER A 199 6.40 -20.32 -8.75
CA SER A 199 5.31 -19.36 -8.59
C SER A 199 4.04 -20.09 -8.15
N TRP A 200 3.11 -19.41 -7.49
CA TRP A 200 1.86 -20.05 -7.04
C TRP A 200 1.01 -20.46 -8.24
N GLU A 201 1.10 -19.74 -9.36
CA GLU A 201 0.46 -20.06 -10.63
C GLU A 201 1.04 -21.35 -11.22
N ASP A 202 2.38 -21.47 -11.25
CA ASP A 202 3.04 -22.69 -11.76
C ASP A 202 2.75 -23.89 -10.86
N TRP A 203 2.69 -23.68 -9.54
CA TRP A 203 2.30 -24.72 -8.59
C TRP A 203 0.85 -25.16 -8.82
N ALA A 204 -0.09 -24.22 -9.03
CA ALA A 204 -1.48 -24.52 -9.35
C ALA A 204 -1.62 -25.35 -10.65
N ILE A 205 -0.90 -24.96 -11.70
CA ILE A 205 -0.86 -25.69 -12.98
C ILE A 205 -0.28 -27.09 -12.79
N HIS A 206 0.83 -27.21 -12.07
CA HIS A 206 1.48 -28.48 -11.79
C HIS A 206 0.58 -29.43 -11.01
N GLU A 207 -0.06 -28.97 -9.94
CA GLU A 207 -0.97 -29.81 -9.15
C GLU A 207 -2.22 -30.21 -9.94
N CYS A 208 -2.79 -29.29 -10.72
CA CYS A 208 -3.91 -29.62 -11.60
C CYS A 208 -3.53 -30.67 -12.65
N SER A 209 -2.30 -30.60 -13.18
CA SER A 209 -1.78 -31.58 -14.15
C SER A 209 -1.66 -33.01 -13.59
N LYS A 210 -1.58 -33.18 -12.27
CA LYS A 210 -1.53 -34.49 -11.60
C LYS A 210 -2.91 -35.07 -11.28
N SER A 211 -3.99 -34.31 -11.45
CA SER A 211 -5.34 -34.83 -11.18
C SER A 211 -5.67 -36.04 -12.07
N ASP A 212 -6.40 -37.00 -11.51
CA ASP A 212 -6.89 -38.21 -12.18
C ASP A 212 -8.23 -37.96 -12.91
N SER A 213 -8.70 -36.71 -13.02
CA SER A 213 -9.93 -36.41 -13.75
C SER A 213 -9.79 -36.75 -15.25
N ASN A 214 -10.69 -37.62 -15.73
CA ASN A 214 -10.59 -38.26 -17.05
C ASN A 214 -11.12 -37.41 -18.21
N ASP A 215 -11.95 -36.39 -17.96
CA ASP A 215 -12.65 -35.66 -19.03
C ASP A 215 -12.04 -34.26 -19.30
N ARG A 216 -11.83 -33.42 -18.28
CA ARG A 216 -11.11 -32.13 -18.35
C ARG A 216 -10.60 -31.69 -16.98
N LYS A 217 -9.37 -31.18 -16.96
CA LYS A 217 -8.72 -30.60 -15.77
C LYS A 217 -9.09 -29.13 -15.63
N VAL A 218 -9.54 -28.70 -14.46
CA VAL A 218 -10.14 -27.40 -14.21
C VAL A 218 -9.44 -26.66 -13.07
N ILE A 219 -9.02 -25.42 -13.35
CA ILE A 219 -8.63 -24.44 -12.33
C ILE A 219 -9.74 -23.40 -12.20
N SER A 220 -10.13 -23.12 -10.96
CA SER A 220 -11.17 -22.12 -10.65
C SER A 220 -10.72 -21.14 -9.57
N VAL A 221 -11.34 -19.97 -9.61
CA VAL A 221 -11.14 -18.85 -8.69
C VAL A 221 -12.42 -18.01 -8.71
N ASP A 222 -12.71 -17.30 -7.62
CA ASP A 222 -13.74 -16.27 -7.64
C ASP A 222 -13.24 -15.06 -8.45
N PRO A 223 -13.83 -14.76 -9.62
CA PRO A 223 -13.33 -13.70 -10.50
C PRO A 223 -13.49 -12.31 -9.89
N LYS A 224 -14.28 -12.14 -8.82
CA LYS A 224 -14.38 -10.87 -8.11
C LYS A 224 -13.11 -10.55 -7.33
N LEU A 225 -12.32 -11.56 -6.96
CA LEU A 225 -11.20 -11.43 -6.03
C LEU A 225 -9.83 -11.42 -6.74
N ILE A 226 -9.81 -11.35 -8.06
CA ILE A 226 -8.59 -11.29 -8.86
C ILE A 226 -8.65 -10.13 -9.85
N SER A 227 -7.51 -9.49 -10.08
CA SER A 227 -7.39 -8.45 -11.11
C SER A 227 -7.52 -9.03 -12.52
N ILE A 228 -7.82 -8.16 -13.49
CA ILE A 228 -7.83 -8.53 -14.91
C ILE A 228 -6.49 -9.15 -15.33
N THR A 229 -5.38 -8.50 -14.96
CA THR A 229 -4.02 -8.98 -15.26
C THR A 229 -3.78 -10.39 -14.75
N THR A 230 -4.20 -10.67 -13.51
CA THR A 230 -4.07 -12.01 -12.91
C THR A 230 -4.95 -13.03 -13.62
N GLY A 231 -6.21 -12.67 -13.91
CA GLY A 231 -7.14 -13.54 -14.61
C GLY A 231 -6.69 -13.90 -16.02
N ASP A 232 -6.21 -12.92 -16.79
CA ASP A 232 -5.68 -13.15 -18.14
C ASP A 232 -4.40 -13.98 -18.10
N HIS A 233 -3.51 -13.72 -17.14
CA HIS A 233 -2.31 -14.52 -16.96
C HIS A 233 -2.64 -15.99 -16.65
N LEU A 234 -3.56 -16.24 -15.71
CA LEU A 234 -4.04 -17.58 -15.38
C LEU A 234 -4.69 -18.27 -16.58
N LYS A 235 -5.55 -17.54 -17.32
CA LYS A 235 -6.21 -18.04 -18.53
C LYS A 235 -5.19 -18.50 -19.57
N LEU A 236 -4.14 -17.71 -19.82
CA LEU A 236 -3.07 -18.05 -20.75
C LEU A 236 -2.26 -19.27 -20.28
N LYS A 237 -1.87 -19.33 -18.99
CA LYS A 237 -1.16 -20.49 -18.43
C LYS A 237 -1.97 -21.79 -18.51
N CYS A 238 -3.27 -21.72 -18.20
CA CYS A 238 -4.18 -22.86 -18.31
C CYS A 238 -4.28 -23.34 -19.76
N LEU A 239 -4.48 -22.43 -20.72
CA LEU A 239 -4.56 -22.74 -22.15
C LEU A 239 -3.31 -23.49 -22.64
N ASN A 240 -2.12 -22.99 -22.28
CA ASN A 240 -0.83 -23.61 -22.67
C ASN A 240 -0.63 -25.00 -22.07
N SER A 241 -1.33 -25.31 -20.97
CA SER A 241 -1.21 -26.56 -20.23
C SER A 241 -2.36 -27.53 -20.51
N ARG A 242 -3.26 -27.21 -21.46
CA ARG A 242 -4.50 -27.97 -21.74
C ARG A 242 -5.40 -28.14 -20.51
N ILE A 243 -5.41 -27.11 -19.66
CA ILE A 243 -6.26 -27.00 -18.47
C ILE A 243 -7.34 -25.96 -18.78
N GLU A 244 -8.56 -26.22 -18.34
CA GLU A 244 -9.68 -25.29 -18.45
C GLU A 244 -9.62 -24.28 -17.28
N PHE A 245 -9.59 -22.99 -17.60
CA PHE A 245 -9.78 -21.93 -16.61
C PHE A 245 -11.26 -21.58 -16.53
N LYS A 246 -11.91 -21.92 -15.41
CA LYS A 246 -13.35 -21.77 -15.21
C LYS A 246 -13.63 -20.99 -13.92
N PRO A 247 -13.60 -19.64 -13.97
CA PRO A 247 -13.93 -18.81 -12.81
C PRO A 247 -15.38 -19.01 -12.36
N LEU A 248 -15.62 -18.92 -11.05
CA LEU A 248 -16.93 -19.15 -10.44
C LEU A 248 -17.31 -17.97 -9.54
N MET A 249 -18.40 -17.27 -9.86
CA MET A 249 -18.89 -16.11 -9.07
C MET A 249 -19.36 -16.49 -7.65
N ASN A 250 -19.79 -17.75 -7.47
CA ASN A 250 -20.15 -18.30 -6.16
C ASN A 250 -18.89 -18.80 -5.48
N ASN A 251 -18.49 -18.17 -4.37
CA ASN A 251 -17.27 -18.54 -3.68
C ASN A 251 -17.44 -19.84 -2.89
N LEU A 252 -16.64 -20.87 -3.18
CA LEU A 252 -16.73 -22.17 -2.49
C LEU A 252 -16.32 -22.07 -1.02
N THR A 253 -15.40 -21.18 -0.69
CA THR A 253 -14.98 -20.95 0.70
C THR A 253 -16.15 -20.45 1.55
N ASP A 254 -17.02 -19.61 0.99
CA ASP A 254 -18.22 -19.14 1.67
C ASP A 254 -19.18 -20.31 1.97
N GLY A 255 -19.27 -21.30 1.08
CA GLY A 255 -20.05 -22.52 1.30
C GLY A 255 -19.50 -23.39 2.44
N VAL A 256 -18.18 -23.49 2.58
CA VAL A 256 -17.53 -24.20 3.70
C VAL A 256 -17.68 -23.44 5.02
N TRP A 257 -17.57 -22.11 4.98
CA TRP A 257 -17.69 -21.23 6.13
C TRP A 257 -19.13 -21.23 6.69
N GLY A 258 -20.13 -21.26 5.79
CA GLY A 258 -21.54 -21.35 6.13
C GLY A 258 -21.99 -20.24 7.06
N ASP A 259 -22.86 -20.58 8.02
CA ASP A 259 -23.45 -19.62 8.97
C ASP A 259 -22.45 -18.96 9.93
N LYS A 260 -21.22 -19.49 10.02
CA LYS A 260 -20.15 -18.90 10.84
C LYS A 260 -19.45 -17.72 10.15
N LYS A 261 -19.72 -17.49 8.87
CA LYS A 261 -19.14 -16.38 8.13
C LYS A 261 -19.63 -15.05 8.73
N PRO A 262 -18.73 -14.14 9.13
CA PRO A 262 -19.13 -12.82 9.60
C PRO A 262 -19.96 -12.09 8.54
N LEU A 263 -21.01 -11.40 8.99
CA LEU A 263 -21.81 -10.55 8.11
C LEU A 263 -21.12 -9.19 7.93
N ARG A 264 -21.29 -8.59 6.75
CA ARG A 264 -20.88 -7.19 6.53
C ARG A 264 -21.71 -6.27 7.42
N SER A 265 -21.06 -5.22 7.92
CA SER A 265 -21.71 -4.23 8.77
C SER A 265 -22.87 -3.55 8.03
N LEU A 266 -23.96 -3.28 8.75
CA LEU A 266 -25.11 -2.52 8.25
C LEU A 266 -25.21 -1.15 8.92
N ILE A 267 -24.17 -0.73 9.63
CA ILE A 267 -24.10 0.60 10.23
C ILE A 267 -24.25 1.65 9.11
N PRO A 268 -25.14 2.65 9.29
CA PRO A 268 -25.36 3.69 8.30
C PRO A 268 -24.09 4.48 7.98
N ILE A 269 -23.97 4.89 6.72
CA ILE A 269 -22.94 5.84 6.29
C ILE A 269 -23.34 7.25 6.70
N PHE A 270 -22.35 8.13 6.78
CA PHE A 270 -22.56 9.52 7.17
C PHE A 270 -21.81 10.49 6.25
N LYS A 271 -22.28 11.73 6.24
CA LYS A 271 -21.69 12.85 5.49
C LYS A 271 -20.36 13.25 6.10
N TYR A 272 -19.36 13.50 5.25
CA TYR A 272 -18.09 14.10 5.60
C TYR A 272 -18.12 15.60 5.28
N ASP A 273 -18.14 16.43 6.31
CA ASP A 273 -18.41 17.86 6.17
C ASP A 273 -17.31 18.64 5.45
N LEU A 274 -17.68 19.79 4.89
CA LEU A 274 -16.76 20.68 4.14
C LEU A 274 -15.66 21.28 5.00
N GLU A 275 -15.88 21.41 6.30
CA GLU A 275 -14.86 21.88 7.23
C GLU A 275 -13.64 20.95 7.28
N TYR A 276 -13.83 19.68 6.91
CA TYR A 276 -12.77 18.67 6.82
C TYR A 276 -12.40 18.36 5.36
N SER A 277 -13.39 18.24 4.46
CA SER A 277 -13.14 17.84 3.06
C SER A 277 -12.69 18.98 2.16
N GLY A 278 -13.04 20.24 2.46
CA GLY A 278 -12.65 21.43 1.70
C GLY A 278 -13.23 21.58 0.29
N GLU A 279 -13.94 20.58 -0.23
CA GLU A 279 -14.49 20.58 -1.59
C GLU A 279 -15.81 19.81 -1.66
N GLU A 280 -16.81 20.43 -2.30
CA GLU A 280 -18.14 19.87 -2.52
C GLU A 280 -18.13 18.68 -3.51
N VAL A 281 -19.11 17.79 -3.36
CA VAL A 281 -19.27 16.61 -4.24
C VAL A 281 -19.56 17.03 -5.68
N SER A 282 -20.37 18.08 -5.87
CA SER A 282 -20.67 18.67 -7.18
C SER A 282 -19.39 19.12 -7.93
N SER A 283 -18.44 19.71 -7.21
CA SER A 283 -17.13 20.13 -7.75
C SER A 283 -16.30 18.92 -8.18
N LYS A 284 -16.20 17.91 -7.31
CA LYS A 284 -15.46 16.67 -7.59
C LYS A 284 -16.03 15.94 -8.81
N ILE A 285 -17.35 15.74 -8.86
CA ILE A 285 -18.04 15.13 -10.01
C ILE A 285 -17.79 15.93 -11.28
N SER A 286 -17.82 17.27 -11.22
CA SER A 286 -17.55 18.13 -12.38
C SER A 286 -16.11 17.96 -12.90
N ARG A 287 -15.12 17.87 -12.01
CA ARG A 287 -13.72 17.57 -12.38
C ARG A 287 -13.61 16.22 -13.08
N VAL A 288 -14.24 15.18 -12.53
CA VAL A 288 -14.22 13.84 -13.13
C VAL A 288 -14.91 13.83 -14.49
N ARG A 289 -16.10 14.45 -14.63
CA ARG A 289 -16.81 14.58 -15.91
C ARG A 289 -15.98 15.35 -16.95
N ASN A 290 -15.16 16.32 -16.55
CA ASN A 290 -14.25 16.99 -17.47
C ASN A 290 -13.12 16.07 -17.95
N ILE A 291 -12.58 15.21 -17.08
CA ILE A 291 -11.62 14.17 -17.48
C ILE A 291 -12.25 13.19 -18.47
N LEU A 292 -13.51 12.78 -18.25
CA LEU A 292 -14.25 11.93 -19.19
C LEU A 292 -14.31 12.56 -20.59
N LYS A 293 -14.63 13.85 -20.68
CA LYS A 293 -14.68 14.59 -21.96
C LYS A 293 -13.32 14.61 -22.65
N ILE A 294 -12.25 14.91 -21.92
CA ILE A 294 -10.87 14.96 -22.46
C ILE A 294 -10.44 13.57 -22.96
N LYS A 295 -10.79 12.51 -22.23
CA LYS A 295 -10.47 11.12 -22.58
C LYS A 295 -11.48 10.48 -23.53
N GLU A 296 -12.38 11.26 -24.12
CA GLU A 296 -13.42 10.77 -25.06
C GLU A 296 -14.16 9.55 -24.50
N SER A 297 -14.57 9.63 -23.23
CA SER A 297 -15.27 8.57 -22.52
C SER A 297 -16.64 9.04 -22.04
N PHE A 298 -17.64 8.16 -22.08
CA PHE A 298 -19.01 8.48 -21.63
C PHE A 298 -19.23 8.21 -20.15
N GLY A 299 -18.34 7.42 -19.51
CA GLY A 299 -18.42 7.11 -18.10
C GLY A 299 -17.16 6.48 -17.53
N ILE A 300 -17.11 6.37 -16.22
CA ILE A 300 -16.07 5.69 -15.43
C ILE A 300 -16.73 4.79 -14.38
N VAL A 301 -16.20 3.58 -14.24
CA VAL A 301 -16.51 2.69 -13.11
C VAL A 301 -15.54 2.97 -11.99
N ILE A 302 -16.03 3.03 -10.75
CA ILE A 302 -15.22 3.23 -9.55
C ILE A 302 -15.51 2.06 -8.61
N ILE A 303 -14.46 1.31 -8.28
CA ILE A 303 -14.55 0.13 -7.42
C ILE A 303 -13.82 0.31 -6.10
N ALA A 304 -12.78 1.15 -6.03
CA ALA A 304 -12.01 1.33 -4.82
C ALA A 304 -12.84 2.11 -3.79
N LEU A 305 -12.98 1.58 -2.57
CA LEU A 305 -13.91 2.11 -1.58
C LEU A 305 -13.52 3.51 -1.09
N ASP A 306 -12.22 3.78 -1.01
CA ASP A 306 -11.62 5.06 -0.65
C ASP A 306 -11.87 6.14 -1.70
N GLU A 307 -11.86 5.77 -2.99
CA GLU A 307 -12.22 6.67 -4.09
C GLU A 307 -13.70 7.05 -4.05
N ILE A 308 -14.59 6.08 -3.76
CA ILE A 308 -16.03 6.33 -3.65
C ILE A 308 -16.33 7.22 -2.44
N ALA A 309 -15.72 6.92 -1.28
CA ALA A 309 -15.83 7.72 -0.08
C ALA A 309 -15.37 9.18 -0.32
N TRP A 310 -14.23 9.36 -1.01
CA TRP A 310 -13.71 10.69 -1.36
C TRP A 310 -14.61 11.43 -2.36
N LEU A 311 -15.09 10.78 -3.41
CA LEU A 311 -15.90 11.40 -4.45
C LEU A 311 -17.23 11.91 -3.89
N LEU A 312 -17.86 11.11 -3.03
CA LEU A 312 -19.19 11.40 -2.48
C LEU A 312 -19.15 12.16 -1.15
N ASN A 313 -17.97 12.44 -0.58
CA ASN A 313 -17.83 12.96 0.79
C ASN A 313 -18.72 12.18 1.78
N LEU A 314 -18.68 10.86 1.68
CA LEU A 314 -19.34 9.96 2.62
C LEU A 314 -18.28 9.12 3.31
N ARG A 315 -18.57 8.66 4.52
CA ARG A 315 -17.69 7.78 5.30
C ARG A 315 -18.49 6.66 5.94
N GLY A 316 -17.81 5.54 6.16
CA GLY A 316 -18.30 4.39 6.91
C GLY A 316 -17.58 4.27 8.24
N VAL A 317 -18.07 3.39 9.10
CA VAL A 317 -17.53 3.20 10.47
C VAL A 317 -16.85 1.84 10.62
N ASP A 318 -17.37 0.78 9.99
CA ASP A 318 -17.06 -0.60 10.40
C ASP A 318 -17.13 -1.61 9.24
N ASP A 319 -17.16 -1.15 7.98
CA ASP A 319 -17.16 -2.09 6.84
C ASP A 319 -15.78 -2.75 6.66
N VAL A 320 -14.73 -1.94 6.73
CA VAL A 320 -13.33 -2.36 6.68
C VAL A 320 -12.66 -1.89 7.97
N PRO A 321 -12.01 -2.78 8.74
CA PRO A 321 -11.31 -2.38 9.96
C PRO A 321 -10.33 -1.24 9.69
N TYR A 322 -10.30 -0.25 10.59
CA TYR A 322 -9.40 0.91 10.58
C TYR A 322 -9.60 1.93 9.45
N ILE A 323 -10.37 1.59 8.42
CA ILE A 323 -10.53 2.40 7.21
C ILE A 323 -11.97 2.92 7.15
N PRO A 324 -12.21 4.24 7.14
CA PRO A 324 -13.55 4.84 7.23
C PRO A 324 -14.33 4.81 5.90
N VAL A 325 -14.37 3.65 5.25
CA VAL A 325 -15.01 3.42 3.94
C VAL A 325 -16.25 2.53 4.06
N PHE A 326 -16.97 2.34 2.96
CA PHE A 326 -18.19 1.54 2.92
C PHE A 326 -18.33 0.75 1.61
N PHE A 327 -18.78 -0.50 1.71
CA PHE A 327 -18.92 -1.38 0.55
C PHE A 327 -19.91 -0.81 -0.48
N SER A 328 -19.38 -0.41 -1.63
CA SER A 328 -20.17 0.16 -2.70
C SER A 328 -19.45 0.15 -4.05
N TYR A 329 -20.22 0.35 -5.13
CA TYR A 329 -19.68 0.67 -6.45
C TYR A 329 -20.29 1.97 -6.95
N VAL A 330 -19.58 2.69 -7.82
CA VAL A 330 -20.13 3.83 -8.56
C VAL A 330 -19.89 3.66 -10.05
N ILE A 331 -20.90 3.93 -10.86
CA ILE A 331 -20.71 4.25 -12.29
C ILE A 331 -21.10 5.72 -12.46
N LEU A 332 -20.14 6.55 -12.85
CA LEU A 332 -20.36 7.96 -13.15
C LEU A 332 -20.31 8.16 -14.67
N THR A 333 -21.43 8.56 -15.26
CA THR A 333 -21.52 8.98 -16.67
C THR A 333 -21.45 10.50 -16.79
N LEU A 334 -21.48 11.00 -18.02
CA LEU A 334 -21.51 12.43 -18.30
C LEU A 334 -22.72 13.15 -17.68
N ASP A 335 -23.79 12.44 -17.39
CA ASP A 335 -25.11 12.95 -17.02
C ASP A 335 -25.71 12.30 -15.76
N LYS A 336 -25.29 11.08 -15.38
CA LYS A 336 -25.89 10.34 -14.26
C LYS A 336 -24.85 9.66 -13.37
N LEU A 337 -25.15 9.54 -12.08
CA LEU A 337 -24.37 8.77 -11.10
C LEU A 337 -25.19 7.57 -10.62
N TYR A 338 -24.70 6.35 -10.84
CA TYR A 338 -25.28 5.13 -10.30
C TYR A 338 -24.50 4.70 -9.06
N PHE A 339 -25.15 4.70 -7.90
CA PHE A 339 -24.55 4.36 -6.61
C PHE A 339 -25.07 3.02 -6.10
N TYR A 340 -24.22 1.99 -6.16
CA TYR A 340 -24.57 0.62 -5.77
C TYR A 340 -24.17 0.37 -4.32
N ILE A 341 -25.13 0.27 -3.42
CA ILE A 341 -24.90 0.10 -1.98
C ILE A 341 -26.01 -0.75 -1.35
N ASN A 342 -25.78 -1.26 -0.14
CA ASN A 342 -26.86 -1.78 0.68
C ASN A 342 -27.74 -0.63 1.16
N GLU A 343 -28.98 -0.58 0.69
CA GLU A 343 -29.93 0.51 0.96
C GLU A 343 -30.16 0.78 2.46
N LYS A 344 -30.01 -0.25 3.32
CA LYS A 344 -30.13 -0.10 4.78
C LYS A 344 -29.09 0.84 5.38
N LYS A 345 -27.97 1.09 4.68
CA LYS A 345 -26.94 2.02 5.11
C LYS A 345 -27.26 3.48 4.79
N VAL A 346 -28.22 3.74 3.90
CA VAL A 346 -28.51 5.09 3.40
C VAL A 346 -29.71 5.66 4.16
N THR A 347 -29.43 6.58 5.08
CA THR A 347 -30.47 7.32 5.83
C THR A 347 -31.13 8.39 4.97
N ASP A 348 -32.27 8.93 5.43
CA ASP A 348 -32.95 10.04 4.76
C ASP A 348 -32.06 11.29 4.69
N ASP A 349 -31.23 11.54 5.70
CA ASP A 349 -30.27 12.66 5.70
C ASP A 349 -29.21 12.49 4.61
N VAL A 350 -28.70 11.27 4.40
CA VAL A 350 -27.75 10.98 3.32
C VAL A 350 -28.42 11.13 1.95
N ARG A 351 -29.68 10.69 1.79
CA ARG A 351 -30.43 10.88 0.54
C ARG A 351 -30.63 12.36 0.24
N LYS A 352 -31.04 13.13 1.24
CA LYS A 352 -31.20 14.58 1.12
C LYS A 352 -29.87 15.24 0.75
N TYR A 353 -28.78 14.87 1.44
CA TYR A 353 -27.45 15.36 1.12
C TYR A 353 -27.03 15.08 -0.32
N LEU A 354 -27.16 13.83 -0.79
CA LEU A 354 -26.85 13.47 -2.17
C LEU A 354 -27.72 14.23 -3.17
N ASN A 355 -29.00 14.42 -2.87
CA ASN A 355 -29.91 15.22 -3.69
C ASN A 355 -29.48 16.69 -3.78
N ASP A 356 -29.11 17.28 -2.65
CA ASP A 356 -28.64 18.68 -2.58
C ASP A 356 -27.30 18.86 -3.32
N GLN A 357 -26.46 17.84 -3.34
CA GLN A 357 -25.12 17.89 -3.95
C GLN A 357 -25.09 17.53 -5.44
N ILE A 358 -25.91 16.57 -5.88
CA ILE A 358 -25.85 16.02 -7.24
C ILE A 358 -27.03 16.49 -8.08
N GLY A 359 -28.18 16.76 -7.46
CA GLY A 359 -29.43 17.13 -8.13
C GLY A 359 -30.42 15.97 -8.23
N ASP A 360 -31.70 16.32 -8.21
CA ASP A 360 -32.79 15.35 -8.35
C ASP A 360 -32.78 14.71 -9.74
N GLY A 361 -32.91 13.39 -9.81
CA GLY A 361 -32.83 12.61 -11.05
C GLY A 361 -31.42 12.40 -11.63
N GLU A 362 -30.39 13.11 -11.15
CA GLU A 362 -28.99 12.96 -11.61
C GLU A 362 -28.23 11.82 -10.90
N TYR A 363 -28.80 11.24 -9.85
CA TYR A 363 -28.26 10.04 -9.21
C TYR A 363 -29.32 8.95 -9.01
N GLU A 364 -28.87 7.70 -8.91
CA GLU A 364 -29.73 6.56 -8.62
C GLU A 364 -29.05 5.60 -7.65
N ILE A 365 -29.73 5.30 -6.53
CA ILE A 365 -29.27 4.29 -5.58
C ILE A 365 -29.78 2.92 -6.02
N LYS A 366 -28.85 1.98 -6.19
CA LYS A 366 -29.13 0.61 -6.65
C LYS A 366 -28.61 -0.42 -5.65
N ARG A 367 -29.17 -1.63 -5.74
CA ARG A 367 -28.69 -2.78 -4.95
C ARG A 367 -27.23 -3.06 -5.29
N TYR A 368 -26.40 -3.24 -4.26
CA TYR A 368 -24.97 -3.53 -4.36
C TYR A 368 -24.58 -4.54 -5.47
N ASN A 369 -25.23 -5.72 -5.53
CA ASN A 369 -24.90 -6.77 -6.51
C ASN A 369 -25.37 -6.49 -7.95
N LYS A 370 -26.10 -5.39 -8.21
CA LYS A 370 -26.63 -5.08 -9.55
C LYS A 370 -25.61 -4.52 -10.53
N ILE A 371 -24.44 -4.11 -10.05
CA ILE A 371 -23.35 -3.59 -10.87
C ILE A 371 -22.99 -4.51 -12.05
N TRP A 372 -22.97 -5.83 -11.83
CA TRP A 372 -22.58 -6.82 -12.84
C TRP A 372 -23.60 -6.97 -13.99
N ASP A 373 -24.89 -6.77 -13.68
CA ASP A 373 -25.95 -6.80 -14.68
C ASP A 373 -26.00 -5.46 -15.44
N ASP A 374 -25.89 -4.36 -14.69
CA ASP A 374 -26.13 -3.02 -15.19
C ASP A 374 -24.98 -2.48 -16.04
N LEU A 375 -23.74 -2.91 -15.79
CA LEU A 375 -22.57 -2.41 -16.52
C LEU A 375 -22.73 -2.58 -18.04
N ALA A 376 -23.01 -3.79 -18.51
CA ALA A 376 -23.24 -4.04 -19.93
C ALA A 376 -24.43 -3.23 -20.46
N LEU A 377 -25.54 -3.16 -19.72
CA LEU A 377 -26.72 -2.40 -20.14
C LEU A 377 -26.40 -0.92 -20.35
N ILE A 378 -25.66 -0.31 -19.42
CA ILE A 378 -25.21 1.08 -19.52
C ILE A 378 -24.26 1.27 -20.70
N CYS A 379 -23.32 0.34 -20.90
CA CYS A 379 -22.39 0.39 -22.03
C CYS A 379 -23.10 0.30 -23.39
N PHE A 380 -24.07 -0.60 -23.53
CA PHE A 380 -24.81 -0.80 -24.79
C PHE A 380 -25.94 0.22 -25.01
N SER A 381 -26.41 0.92 -23.98
CA SER A 381 -27.37 2.02 -24.13
C SER A 381 -26.74 3.33 -24.61
N ASN A 382 -25.41 3.43 -24.64
CA ASN A 382 -24.73 4.60 -25.16
C ASN A 382 -24.77 4.62 -26.70
N ASP A 383 -25.56 5.53 -27.26
CA ASP A 383 -25.74 5.70 -28.71
C ASP A 383 -24.47 6.23 -29.41
N ASN A 384 -23.50 6.75 -28.66
CA ASN A 384 -22.27 7.28 -29.24
C ASN A 384 -21.17 6.22 -29.32
N ASP A 385 -21.12 5.55 -30.47
CA ASP A 385 -20.14 4.52 -30.80
C ASP A 385 -18.67 4.97 -30.74
N LYS A 386 -18.35 6.25 -30.59
CA LYS A 386 -16.96 6.71 -30.47
C LYS A 386 -16.47 6.75 -29.02
N LEU A 387 -17.37 6.78 -28.04
CA LEU A 387 -16.98 6.96 -26.64
C LEU A 387 -16.65 5.63 -25.97
N SER A 388 -15.60 5.63 -25.16
CA SER A 388 -15.24 4.49 -24.31
C SER A 388 -15.81 4.59 -22.90
N ILE A 389 -15.82 3.48 -22.17
CA ILE A 389 -15.94 3.49 -20.71
C ILE A 389 -14.55 3.39 -20.06
N ILE A 390 -14.33 4.10 -18.96
CA ILE A 390 -13.10 3.98 -18.17
C ILE A 390 -13.30 2.93 -17.09
N LEU A 391 -12.33 2.02 -16.98
CA LEU A 391 -12.21 1.04 -15.92
C LEU A 391 -10.98 1.37 -15.04
N PRO A 392 -11.03 1.13 -13.73
CA PRO A 392 -9.86 1.23 -12.87
C PRO A 392 -8.74 0.28 -13.32
N ILE A 393 -7.47 0.66 -13.18
CA ILE A 393 -6.32 -0.20 -13.54
C ILE A 393 -6.34 -1.52 -12.75
N ASN A 394 -6.79 -1.49 -11.50
CA ASN A 394 -6.93 -2.65 -10.61
C ASN A 394 -8.27 -3.39 -10.77
N SER A 395 -9.03 -3.14 -11.85
CA SER A 395 -10.33 -3.77 -12.09
C SER A 395 -10.32 -5.28 -11.89
N THR A 396 -11.40 -5.80 -11.31
CA THR A 396 -11.57 -7.23 -11.09
C THR A 396 -11.90 -7.96 -12.39
N PHE A 397 -11.53 -9.24 -12.48
CA PHE A 397 -11.85 -10.07 -13.63
C PHE A 397 -13.37 -10.23 -13.83
N ALA A 398 -14.15 -10.20 -12.75
CA ALA A 398 -15.61 -10.18 -12.79
C ALA A 398 -16.17 -8.94 -13.49
N LEU A 399 -15.59 -7.76 -13.23
CA LEU A 399 -16.02 -6.51 -13.86
C LEU A 399 -15.78 -6.54 -15.37
N PHE A 400 -14.60 -7.03 -15.75
CA PHE A 400 -14.25 -7.21 -17.16
C PHE A 400 -15.19 -8.18 -17.89
N ASN A 401 -15.47 -9.34 -17.30
CA ASN A 401 -16.43 -10.29 -17.87
C ASN A 401 -17.85 -9.70 -17.96
N SER A 402 -18.20 -8.79 -17.06
CA SER A 402 -19.51 -8.13 -17.05
C SER A 402 -19.71 -7.14 -18.20
N LEU A 403 -18.66 -6.78 -18.96
CA LEU A 403 -18.80 -6.01 -20.20
C LEU A 403 -19.49 -6.80 -21.33
N ARG A 404 -19.58 -8.13 -21.23
CA ARG A 404 -20.30 -9.01 -22.19
C ARG A 404 -19.92 -8.75 -23.66
N GLY A 405 -18.63 -8.56 -23.91
CA GLY A 405 -18.10 -8.32 -25.26
C GLY A 405 -18.09 -6.86 -25.70
N PHE A 406 -18.40 -5.90 -24.82
CA PHE A 406 -18.17 -4.49 -25.10
C PHE A 406 -16.67 -4.18 -25.16
N GLU A 407 -16.17 -3.83 -26.35
CA GLU A 407 -14.72 -3.72 -26.61
C GLU A 407 -14.13 -2.31 -26.39
N LYS A 408 -14.97 -1.28 -26.21
CA LYS A 408 -14.54 0.13 -26.15
C LYS A 408 -14.29 0.57 -24.71
N TYR A 409 -13.21 0.09 -24.09
CA TYR A 409 -12.82 0.50 -22.74
C TYR A 409 -11.38 1.03 -22.69
N LYS A 410 -11.10 1.85 -21.67
CA LYS A 410 -9.76 2.37 -21.35
C LYS A 410 -9.49 2.11 -19.86
N PHE A 411 -8.24 1.89 -19.49
CA PHE A 411 -7.82 1.83 -18.09
C PHE A 411 -7.33 3.18 -17.60
N SER A 412 -7.64 3.54 -16.36
CA SER A 412 -7.18 4.77 -15.73
C SER A 412 -7.21 4.68 -14.21
N ASN A 413 -6.44 5.54 -13.54
CA ASN A 413 -6.46 5.76 -12.09
C ASN A 413 -6.61 7.26 -11.77
N ASP A 414 -7.34 8.01 -12.60
CA ASP A 414 -7.46 9.46 -12.43
C ASP A 414 -8.04 9.86 -11.07
N ILE A 415 -8.99 9.09 -10.52
CA ILE A 415 -9.60 9.39 -9.22
C ILE A 415 -8.57 9.28 -8.10
N GLU A 416 -7.77 8.20 -8.12
CA GLU A 416 -6.60 8.00 -7.27
C GLU A 416 -5.64 9.20 -7.33
N VAL A 417 -5.30 9.66 -8.53
CA VAL A 417 -4.43 10.83 -8.72
C VAL A 417 -5.06 12.10 -8.14
N LEU A 418 -6.35 12.35 -8.42
CA LEU A 418 -7.05 13.55 -7.95
C LEU A 418 -7.10 13.65 -6.42
N LYS A 419 -7.35 12.54 -5.71
CA LYS A 419 -7.41 12.53 -4.24
C LYS A 419 -6.05 12.53 -3.58
N SER A 420 -5.01 12.02 -4.27
CA SER A 420 -3.65 12.02 -3.73
C SER A 420 -3.11 13.43 -3.46
N ILE A 421 -3.64 14.45 -4.15
CA ILE A 421 -3.29 15.87 -4.03
C ILE A 421 -4.29 16.56 -3.10
N LYS A 422 -3.87 16.81 -1.86
CA LYS A 422 -4.75 17.35 -0.81
C LYS A 422 -4.95 18.85 -1.03
N ASN A 423 -6.17 19.30 -0.82
CA ASN A 423 -6.47 20.74 -0.82
C ASN A 423 -6.03 21.40 0.50
N GLY A 424 -6.10 22.74 0.57
CA GLY A 424 -5.62 23.48 1.74
C GLY A 424 -6.32 23.15 3.06
N VAL A 425 -7.60 22.74 3.03
CA VAL A 425 -8.34 22.30 4.23
C VAL A 425 -7.83 20.94 4.68
N GLU A 426 -7.73 19.98 3.75
CA GLU A 426 -7.19 18.64 4.03
C GLU A 426 -5.75 18.72 4.55
N LEU A 427 -4.87 19.53 3.95
CA LEU A 427 -3.48 19.70 4.40
C LEU A 427 -3.39 20.29 5.81
N LYS A 428 -4.25 21.27 6.13
CA LYS A 428 -4.32 21.83 7.48
C LYS A 428 -4.82 20.79 8.49
N GLY A 429 -5.80 19.98 8.12
CA GLY A 429 -6.30 18.88 8.93
C GLY A 429 -5.25 17.80 9.17
N MET A 430 -4.49 17.41 8.14
CA MET A 430 -3.40 16.44 8.24
C MET A 430 -2.28 16.93 9.18
N LEU A 431 -1.97 18.24 9.16
CA LEU A 431 -1.06 18.86 10.12
C LEU A 431 -1.59 18.79 11.56
N ASN A 432 -2.87 19.10 11.76
CA ASN A 432 -3.51 19.09 13.08
C ASN A 432 -3.61 17.67 13.67
N SER A 433 -4.05 16.70 12.88
CA SER A 433 -4.12 15.29 13.27
C SER A 433 -2.75 14.74 13.61
N ASN A 434 -1.71 15.01 12.81
CA ASN A 434 -0.34 14.64 13.15
C ASN A 434 0.16 15.26 14.47
N LEU A 435 -0.20 16.50 14.77
CA LEU A 435 0.14 17.13 16.05
C LEU A 435 -0.56 16.45 17.23
N LYS A 436 -1.88 16.18 17.10
CA LYS A 436 -2.68 15.44 18.09
C LYS A 436 -2.08 14.05 18.36
N ASP A 437 -1.74 13.32 17.30
CA ASP A 437 -1.18 11.98 17.41
C ASP A 437 0.24 12.00 18.00
N SER A 438 1.04 13.02 17.67
CA SER A 438 2.35 13.24 18.27
C SER A 438 2.26 13.47 19.79
N ILE A 439 1.27 14.26 20.24
CA ILE A 439 1.01 14.48 21.67
C ILE A 439 0.66 13.15 22.35
N ALA A 440 -0.24 12.37 21.77
CA ALA A 440 -0.64 11.07 22.31
C ALA A 440 0.55 10.10 22.44
N LEU A 441 1.38 9.99 21.39
CA LEU A 441 2.52 9.08 21.37
C LEU A 441 3.64 9.52 22.34
N ILE A 442 3.87 10.83 22.50
CA ILE A 442 4.80 11.36 23.50
C ILE A 442 4.33 11.04 24.92
N ARG A 443 3.02 11.19 25.20
CA ARG A 443 2.44 10.81 26.50
C ARG A 443 2.58 9.31 26.75
N TYR A 444 2.41 8.49 25.71
CA TYR A 444 2.63 7.06 25.78
C TYR A 444 4.08 6.69 26.12
N PHE A 445 5.08 7.21 25.40
CA PHE A 445 6.49 6.88 25.69
C PHE A 445 6.94 7.40 27.06
N ALA A 446 6.47 8.58 27.46
CA ALA A 446 6.73 9.11 28.80
C ALA A 446 6.13 8.21 29.89
N TRP A 447 4.90 7.72 29.69
CA TRP A 447 4.27 6.74 30.58
C TRP A 447 5.04 5.43 30.61
N LEU A 448 5.39 4.86 29.46
CA LEU A 448 6.05 3.56 29.38
C LEU A 448 7.43 3.60 30.05
N GLU A 449 8.22 4.64 29.80
CA GLU A 449 9.51 4.83 30.49
C GLU A 449 9.33 4.97 32.01
N GLU A 450 8.32 5.71 32.46
CA GLU A 450 8.03 5.82 33.90
C GLU A 450 7.67 4.45 34.52
N GLN A 451 6.83 3.65 33.85
CA GLN A 451 6.46 2.33 34.35
C GLN A 451 7.68 1.40 34.44
N LEU A 452 8.49 1.33 33.38
CA LEU A 452 9.63 0.41 33.30
C LEU A 452 10.80 0.84 34.18
N ILE A 453 11.11 2.14 34.25
CA ILE A 453 12.33 2.63 34.90
C ILE A 453 12.07 3.07 36.34
N ARG A 454 11.05 3.91 36.56
CA ARG A 454 10.77 4.48 37.89
C ARG A 454 10.03 3.48 38.76
N PHE A 455 8.96 2.89 38.24
CA PHE A 455 8.16 1.92 39.00
C PHE A 455 8.64 0.48 38.87
N LYS A 456 9.57 0.20 37.94
CA LYS A 456 10.14 -1.14 37.71
C LYS A 456 9.06 -2.20 37.53
N LYS A 457 7.98 -1.86 36.81
CA LYS A 457 6.98 -2.84 36.41
C LYS A 457 7.60 -3.81 35.42
N THR A 458 7.34 -5.10 35.64
CA THR A 458 7.90 -6.21 34.84
C THR A 458 6.80 -7.09 34.24
N ASP A 459 5.57 -6.61 34.23
CA ASP A 459 4.37 -7.35 33.84
C ASP A 459 3.64 -6.73 32.63
N ILE A 460 4.04 -5.54 32.18
CA ILE A 460 3.45 -4.89 31.01
C ILE A 460 3.87 -5.65 29.75
N ASN A 461 2.90 -6.20 29.03
CA ASN A 461 3.15 -6.86 27.75
C ASN A 461 2.91 -5.94 26.54
N GLU A 462 3.35 -6.39 25.36
CA GLU A 462 3.20 -5.68 24.09
C GLU A 462 1.76 -5.31 23.76
N TYR A 463 0.80 -6.22 24.00
CA TYR A 463 -0.62 -5.95 23.75
C TYR A 463 -1.14 -4.82 24.65
N GLU A 464 -0.83 -4.87 25.95
CA GLU A 464 -1.16 -3.81 26.91
C GLU A 464 -0.48 -2.48 26.56
N GLY A 465 0.75 -2.52 26.04
CA GLY A 465 1.44 -1.36 25.49
C GLY A 465 0.67 -0.73 24.32
N GLY A 466 0.24 -1.55 23.36
CA GLY A 466 -0.59 -1.12 22.24
C GLY A 466 -1.91 -0.49 22.69
N VAL A 467 -2.65 -1.17 23.57
CA VAL A 467 -3.92 -0.67 24.15
C VAL A 467 -3.69 0.64 24.91
N LYS A 468 -2.57 0.78 25.63
CA LYS A 468 -2.27 2.03 26.34
C LYS A 468 -1.94 3.16 25.37
N SER A 469 -1.23 2.88 24.29
CA SER A 469 -0.95 3.84 23.21
C SER A 469 -2.26 4.35 22.58
N GLU A 470 -3.18 3.45 22.25
CA GLU A 470 -4.52 3.80 21.79
C GLU A 470 -5.31 4.63 22.80
N SER A 471 -5.23 4.31 24.10
CA SER A 471 -5.94 5.06 25.14
C SER A 471 -5.58 6.55 25.13
N PHE A 472 -4.30 6.88 24.91
CA PHE A 472 -3.88 8.28 24.81
C PHE A 472 -4.38 8.96 23.53
N ARG A 473 -4.50 8.23 22.41
CA ARG A 473 -5.10 8.75 21.18
C ARG A 473 -6.59 9.00 21.33
N SER A 474 -7.30 8.12 22.04
CA SER A 474 -8.73 8.24 22.28
C SER A 474 -9.13 9.48 23.10
N GLU A 475 -8.17 10.09 23.79
CA GLU A 475 -8.35 11.35 24.52
C GLU A 475 -8.20 12.59 23.61
N MET A 476 -7.72 12.43 22.37
CA MET A 476 -7.51 13.53 21.43
C MET A 476 -8.79 13.89 20.67
N GLU A 477 -8.95 15.17 20.38
CA GLU A 477 -10.10 15.69 19.63
C GLU A 477 -10.22 15.05 18.23
N ASP A 478 -11.46 14.79 17.82
CA ASP A 478 -11.84 14.18 16.53
C ASP A 478 -11.35 12.75 16.27
N TYR A 479 -10.77 12.05 17.25
CA TYR A 479 -10.37 10.65 17.11
C TYR A 479 -11.55 9.73 16.73
N LYS A 480 -11.32 8.80 15.79
CA LYS A 480 -12.30 7.85 15.23
C LYS A 480 -11.85 6.40 15.24
N GLY A 481 -10.72 6.09 15.86
CA GLY A 481 -10.15 4.75 15.89
C GLY A 481 -8.74 4.73 15.34
N LEU A 482 -8.09 3.56 15.39
CA LEU A 482 -6.77 3.37 14.82
C LEU A 482 -6.82 3.41 13.29
N SER A 483 -5.74 3.85 12.64
CA SER A 483 -5.57 3.77 11.17
C SER A 483 -5.08 2.39 10.70
N PHE A 484 -4.53 1.59 11.61
CA PHE A 484 -4.16 0.19 11.45
C PHE A 484 -3.90 -0.45 12.84
N GLU A 485 -3.72 -1.76 12.89
CA GLU A 485 -3.41 -2.45 14.14
C GLU A 485 -2.04 -2.03 14.67
N THR A 486 -1.96 -1.63 15.95
CA THR A 486 -0.70 -1.15 16.53
C THR A 486 0.33 -2.28 16.63
N ILE A 487 1.48 -2.05 16.01
CA ILE A 487 2.68 -2.89 16.12
C ILE A 487 3.43 -2.43 17.37
N SER A 488 3.27 -3.15 18.48
CA SER A 488 4.04 -2.96 19.71
C SER A 488 4.94 -4.17 19.90
N SER A 489 6.26 -3.97 19.76
CA SER A 489 7.20 -5.09 19.64
C SER A 489 8.46 -4.88 20.47
N THR A 490 8.87 -5.89 21.24
CA THR A 490 10.10 -5.88 22.05
C THR A 490 11.09 -6.97 21.63
N GLY A 491 12.38 -6.63 21.57
CA GLY A 491 13.45 -7.55 21.19
C GLY A 491 13.19 -8.24 19.85
N ALA A 492 13.23 -9.58 19.84
CA ALA A 492 13.09 -10.40 18.64
C ALA A 492 11.79 -10.16 17.87
N ASN A 493 10.69 -9.83 18.57
CA ASN A 493 9.42 -9.53 17.92
C ASN A 493 9.53 -8.29 17.01
N ALA A 494 10.39 -7.32 17.35
CA ALA A 494 10.61 -6.14 16.52
C ALA A 494 11.30 -6.45 15.18
N SER A 495 11.90 -7.64 15.01
CA SER A 495 12.46 -8.07 13.72
C SER A 495 11.38 -8.58 12.74
N ILE A 496 10.15 -8.80 13.21
CA ILE A 496 9.03 -9.22 12.37
C ILE A 496 8.31 -7.95 11.89
N ILE A 497 8.46 -7.64 10.60
CA ILE A 497 8.11 -6.34 10.01
C ILE A 497 6.66 -5.92 10.32
N HIS A 498 5.71 -6.86 10.19
CA HIS A 498 4.28 -6.65 10.47
C HIS A 498 3.81 -7.50 11.67
N TYR A 499 4.50 -7.39 12.80
CA TYR A 499 4.09 -8.04 14.04
C TYR A 499 2.94 -7.27 14.72
N SER A 500 1.81 -7.93 14.94
CA SER A 500 0.73 -7.40 15.78
C SER A 500 0.58 -8.28 17.02
N PRO A 501 0.81 -7.76 18.24
CA PRO A 501 0.57 -8.53 19.46
C PRO A 501 -0.94 -8.71 19.68
N SER A 502 -1.36 -9.91 20.06
CA SER A 502 -2.73 -10.19 20.50
C SER A 502 -2.79 -10.42 22.01
N PHE A 503 -4.01 -10.54 22.54
CA PHE A 503 -4.21 -10.94 23.94
C PHE A 503 -3.55 -12.31 24.24
N GLU A 504 -3.59 -13.25 23.29
CA GLU A 504 -2.97 -14.57 23.45
C GLU A 504 -1.49 -14.62 23.05
N VAL A 505 -1.04 -13.76 22.12
CA VAL A 505 0.30 -13.78 21.55
C VAL A 505 0.99 -12.44 21.79
N ASN A 506 1.73 -12.36 22.89
CA ASN A 506 2.52 -11.18 23.27
C ASN A 506 3.76 -11.57 24.09
N SER A 507 4.72 -10.64 24.16
CA SER A 507 5.88 -10.70 25.06
C SER A 507 5.82 -9.59 26.11
N ILE A 508 6.46 -9.80 27.26
CA ILE A 508 6.69 -8.75 28.26
C ILE A 508 7.65 -7.71 27.69
N ILE A 509 7.30 -6.43 27.79
CA ILE A 509 8.15 -5.32 27.33
C ILE A 509 9.37 -5.22 28.26
N ASP A 510 10.56 -5.38 27.68
CA ASP A 510 11.82 -5.35 28.41
C ASP A 510 12.59 -4.04 28.12
N GLY A 511 12.88 -3.28 29.18
CA GLY A 511 13.62 -2.02 29.06
C GLY A 511 15.09 -2.17 28.63
N GLU A 512 15.66 -3.37 28.72
CA GLU A 512 17.00 -3.72 28.26
C GLU A 512 17.04 -4.10 26.77
N LYS A 513 15.89 -4.17 26.10
CA LYS A 513 15.79 -4.52 24.67
C LYS A 513 15.27 -3.34 23.85
N ILE A 514 15.46 -3.43 22.55
CA ILE A 514 14.74 -2.58 21.59
C ILE A 514 13.23 -2.71 21.79
N TYR A 515 12.54 -1.57 21.75
CA TYR A 515 11.09 -1.48 21.70
C TYR A 515 10.69 -0.67 20.46
N LEU A 516 10.00 -1.30 19.52
CA LEU A 516 9.45 -0.66 18.33
C LEU A 516 7.94 -0.47 18.52
N CYS A 517 7.48 0.75 18.31
CA CYS A 517 6.06 1.09 18.33
C CYS A 517 5.71 1.77 17.03
N ASP A 518 4.91 1.11 16.21
CA ASP A 518 4.33 1.64 15.00
C ASP A 518 2.80 1.65 15.14
N SER A 519 2.23 2.84 14.97
CA SER A 519 0.85 3.11 15.34
C SER A 519 0.37 4.43 14.73
N GLY A 520 -0.93 4.49 14.46
CA GLY A 520 -1.57 5.68 13.93
C GLY A 520 -3.06 5.77 14.28
N GLY A 521 -3.67 6.92 13.96
CA GLY A 521 -5.06 7.21 14.24
C GLY A 521 -5.81 7.74 13.02
N GLN A 522 -7.10 7.43 12.97
CA GLN A 522 -8.09 8.12 12.15
C GLN A 522 -8.66 9.28 12.96
N TYR A 523 -8.64 10.47 12.40
CA TYR A 523 -9.28 11.66 12.91
C TYR A 523 -10.19 12.23 11.82
N PHE A 524 -11.27 12.94 12.18
CA PHE A 524 -12.08 13.58 11.14
C PHE A 524 -11.25 14.51 10.25
N ASP A 525 -10.21 15.14 10.77
CA ASP A 525 -9.35 16.06 10.03
C ASP A 525 -8.13 15.38 9.37
N GLY A 526 -7.88 14.09 9.56
CA GLY A 526 -6.76 13.42 8.90
C GLY A 526 -6.46 12.00 9.38
N THR A 527 -5.45 11.39 8.77
CA THR A 527 -4.94 10.05 9.13
C THR A 527 -3.47 10.16 9.48
N THR A 528 -2.99 9.40 10.46
CA THR A 528 -1.57 9.42 10.86
C THR A 528 -0.90 8.05 10.77
N ASP A 529 0.40 8.06 10.47
CA ASP A 529 1.30 6.91 10.55
C ASP A 529 2.61 7.27 11.27
N ILE A 530 2.92 6.61 12.39
CA ILE A 530 4.10 6.98 13.18
C ILE A 530 4.75 5.77 13.83
N THR A 531 5.91 5.37 13.28
CA THR A 531 6.87 4.50 13.95
C THR A 531 7.95 5.25 14.73
N ARG A 532 8.16 4.86 16.00
CA ARG A 532 9.40 5.14 16.74
C ARG A 532 9.98 3.87 17.34
N THR A 533 11.30 3.71 17.18
CA THR A 533 12.08 2.70 17.89
C THR A 533 12.81 3.34 19.08
N MET A 534 12.64 2.74 20.25
CA MET A 534 13.12 3.22 21.55
C MET A 534 14.02 2.20 22.23
N HIS A 535 14.81 2.67 23.19
CA HIS A 535 15.50 1.83 24.16
C HIS A 535 15.45 2.52 25.53
N PHE A 536 14.96 1.84 26.56
CA PHE A 536 14.69 2.48 27.86
C PHE A 536 15.90 2.44 28.81
N MET A 537 16.80 1.45 28.66
CA MET A 537 18.05 1.35 29.42
C MET A 537 19.30 1.62 28.56
N ARG A 538 20.23 0.64 28.44
CA ARG A 538 21.51 0.80 27.74
C ARG A 538 21.57 -0.06 26.46
N PRO A 539 21.45 0.55 25.26
CA PRO A 539 21.57 -0.20 24.01
C PRO A 539 23.01 -0.63 23.71
N SER A 540 23.14 -1.72 22.96
CA SER A 540 24.38 -2.26 22.44
C SER A 540 25.01 -1.35 21.37
N ALA A 541 26.28 -1.60 21.04
CA ALA A 541 26.96 -0.86 19.98
C ALA A 541 26.37 -1.15 18.59
N GLU A 542 25.88 -2.38 18.38
CA GLU A 542 25.24 -2.79 17.12
C GLU A 542 23.89 -2.09 16.95
N GLU A 543 23.02 -2.12 17.96
CA GLU A 543 21.73 -1.42 17.94
C GLU A 543 21.89 0.07 17.67
N LYS A 544 22.85 0.74 18.32
CA LYS A 544 23.14 2.15 18.08
C LYS A 544 23.61 2.42 16.65
N LYS A 545 24.54 1.61 16.16
CA LYS A 545 25.07 1.75 14.81
C LYS A 545 23.93 1.62 13.80
N THR A 546 23.16 0.54 13.89
CA THR A 546 22.06 0.24 12.98
C THR A 546 20.97 1.31 13.03
N TYR A 547 20.55 1.73 14.22
CA TYR A 547 19.56 2.82 14.38
C TYR A 547 20.04 4.11 13.72
N THR A 548 21.33 4.42 13.90
CA THR A 548 21.91 5.62 13.30
C THR A 548 21.96 5.53 11.77
N LEU A 549 22.20 4.35 11.19
CA LEU A 549 22.15 4.18 9.72
C LEU A 549 20.72 4.38 9.19
N VAL A 550 19.71 3.80 9.85
CA VAL A 550 18.30 4.01 9.52
C VAL A 550 17.93 5.51 9.62
N LEU A 551 18.33 6.17 10.71
CA LEU A 551 18.11 7.60 10.91
C LEU A 551 18.78 8.45 9.82
N LYS A 552 19.99 8.10 9.36
CA LYS A 552 20.64 8.80 8.24
C LYS A 552 19.84 8.64 6.94
N GLY A 553 19.24 7.47 6.72
CA GLY A 553 18.35 7.22 5.59
C GLY A 553 17.14 8.14 5.64
N HIS A 554 16.45 8.17 6.78
CA HIS A 554 15.29 9.02 7.05
C HIS A 554 15.65 10.50 6.81
N ILE A 555 16.71 11.01 7.44
CA ILE A 555 17.16 12.40 7.25
C ILE A 555 17.47 12.70 5.77
N SER A 556 17.98 11.74 5.01
CA SER A 556 18.31 11.92 3.59
C SER A 556 17.05 12.10 2.72
N VAL A 557 15.96 11.40 3.03
CA VAL A 557 14.66 11.57 2.35
C VAL A 557 14.02 12.88 2.81
N ALA A 558 13.81 13.01 4.12
CA ALA A 558 13.31 14.18 4.83
C ALA A 558 13.84 15.55 4.36
N SER A 559 15.12 15.62 4.02
CA SER A 559 15.80 16.86 3.61
C SER A 559 15.99 17.00 2.10
N ALA A 560 15.44 16.08 1.31
CA ALA A 560 15.61 16.08 -0.13
C ALA A 560 14.92 17.27 -0.81
N VAL A 561 15.55 17.72 -1.89
CA VAL A 561 15.05 18.74 -2.82
C VAL A 561 15.11 18.15 -4.20
N PHE A 562 13.98 18.12 -4.91
CA PHE A 562 13.88 17.37 -6.15
C PHE A 562 13.00 18.10 -7.17
N PRO A 563 13.25 17.93 -8.49
CA PRO A 563 12.49 18.63 -9.51
C PRO A 563 11.05 18.08 -9.58
N GLN A 564 10.10 18.94 -9.94
CA GLN A 564 8.74 18.50 -10.28
C GLN A 564 8.75 17.49 -11.44
N GLY A 565 7.89 16.47 -11.36
CA GLY A 565 7.88 15.35 -12.30
C GLY A 565 8.66 14.12 -11.82
N THR A 566 9.34 14.21 -10.67
CA THR A 566 10.05 13.08 -10.04
C THR A 566 9.05 12.04 -9.50
N THR A 567 9.33 10.76 -9.71
CA THR A 567 8.62 9.65 -9.06
C THR A 567 9.35 9.22 -7.79
N GLY A 568 8.63 8.66 -6.82
CA GLY A 568 9.26 8.28 -5.55
C GLY A 568 10.28 7.15 -5.65
N GLY A 569 10.25 6.34 -6.73
CA GLY A 569 11.30 5.35 -6.97
C GLY A 569 12.70 5.93 -7.14
N VAL A 570 12.83 7.20 -7.55
CA VAL A 570 14.13 7.90 -7.63
C VAL A 570 14.65 8.26 -6.23
N LEU A 571 13.76 8.46 -5.25
CA LEU A 571 14.11 8.92 -3.91
C LEU A 571 14.39 7.75 -2.94
N ASP A 572 13.94 6.53 -3.24
CA ASP A 572 14.11 5.33 -2.39
C ASP A 572 15.58 5.04 -2.03
N ILE A 573 16.51 5.29 -2.95
CA ILE A 573 17.94 5.09 -2.71
C ILE A 573 18.51 6.01 -1.61
N LEU A 574 17.89 7.18 -1.36
CA LEU A 574 18.34 8.11 -0.33
C LEU A 574 18.23 7.47 1.07
N ALA A 575 17.15 6.73 1.29
CA ALA A 575 16.92 5.98 2.53
C ALA A 575 17.82 4.75 2.65
N ARG A 576 18.07 4.04 1.55
CA ARG A 576 18.83 2.77 1.56
C ARG A 576 20.35 2.95 1.60
N ARG A 577 20.89 3.99 0.95
CA ARG A 577 22.34 4.16 0.78
C ARG A 577 23.13 4.01 2.09
N PRO A 578 22.73 4.62 3.23
CA PRO A 578 23.46 4.46 4.49
C PRO A 578 23.54 3.01 5.00
N LEU A 579 22.54 2.17 4.72
CA LEU A 579 22.54 0.75 5.08
C LEU A 579 23.36 -0.08 4.09
N TRP A 580 23.22 0.18 2.78
CA TRP A 580 23.92 -0.53 1.72
C TRP A 580 25.44 -0.40 1.82
N GLU A 581 25.97 0.73 2.30
CA GLU A 581 27.40 0.92 2.58
C GLU A 581 27.96 -0.10 3.59
N TYR A 582 27.08 -0.76 4.36
CA TYR A 582 27.42 -1.82 5.32
C TYR A 582 26.88 -3.20 4.94
N GLY A 583 26.34 -3.36 3.72
CA GLY A 583 25.74 -4.62 3.26
C GLY A 583 24.42 -4.98 3.94
N LEU A 584 23.70 -3.98 4.48
CA LEU A 584 22.41 -4.12 5.15
C LEU A 584 21.28 -3.59 4.26
N ASP A 585 20.05 -4.09 4.42
CA ASP A 585 18.87 -3.62 3.68
C ASP A 585 17.57 -3.92 4.45
N TYR A 586 16.43 -3.44 3.97
CA TYR A 586 15.08 -3.74 4.47
C TYR A 586 14.13 -4.16 3.35
N ARG A 587 13.21 -5.08 3.68
CA ARG A 587 12.35 -5.80 2.71
C ARG A 587 10.98 -5.15 2.47
N HIS A 588 10.89 -3.83 2.57
CA HIS A 588 9.68 -3.04 2.28
C HIS A 588 10.03 -1.74 1.54
N GLY A 589 9.02 -0.97 1.13
CA GLY A 589 9.21 0.36 0.55
C GLY A 589 9.73 1.37 1.57
N THR A 590 10.23 2.51 1.11
CA THR A 590 10.63 3.61 2.00
C THR A 590 9.46 4.46 2.46
N GLY A 591 8.33 4.44 1.73
CA GLY A 591 7.10 5.07 2.18
C GLY A 591 5.96 4.93 1.18
N HIS A 592 4.78 5.40 1.58
CA HIS A 592 3.52 5.35 0.83
C HIS A 592 2.77 6.68 0.97
N GLY A 593 1.81 6.96 0.09
CA GLY A 593 0.88 8.05 0.31
C GLY A 593 -0.07 7.78 1.47
N ILE A 594 -0.61 8.85 2.05
CA ILE A 594 -1.54 8.80 3.19
C ILE A 594 -2.78 9.63 2.86
N GLY A 595 -3.96 9.02 2.99
CA GLY A 595 -5.25 9.67 2.74
C GLY A 595 -5.73 10.54 3.91
N CYS A 596 -6.60 11.51 3.64
CA CYS A 596 -7.21 12.38 4.67
C CYS A 596 -8.52 11.76 5.18
N PHE A 597 -8.51 11.27 6.44
CA PHE A 597 -9.57 10.46 7.03
C PHE A 597 -10.03 9.36 6.05
N ASN A 598 -9.06 8.55 5.61
CA ASN A 598 -9.20 7.58 4.54
C ASN A 598 -8.12 6.48 4.69
N ASN A 599 -7.80 5.73 3.63
CA ASN A 599 -6.72 4.73 3.66
C ASN A 599 -5.41 5.31 4.20
N ILE A 600 -4.77 4.59 5.13
CA ILE A 600 -3.42 4.89 5.59
C ILE A 600 -2.38 4.66 4.49
N HIS A 601 -2.56 3.59 3.70
CA HIS A 601 -1.81 3.34 2.48
C HIS A 601 -2.63 3.80 1.26
N GLU A 602 -2.28 4.96 0.73
CA GLU A 602 -2.95 5.60 -0.40
C GLU A 602 -2.00 5.76 -1.59
N GLY A 603 -2.33 5.15 -2.71
CA GLY A 603 -1.65 5.39 -3.98
C GLY A 603 -2.14 6.66 -4.70
N PRO A 604 -1.60 6.96 -5.90
CA PRO A 604 -0.56 6.18 -6.59
C PRO A 604 0.86 6.62 -6.18
N VAL A 605 0.98 7.57 -5.24
CA VAL A 605 2.25 8.12 -4.78
C VAL A 605 2.85 7.28 -3.65
N GLY A 606 4.17 7.27 -3.56
CA GLY A 606 4.93 6.55 -2.54
C GLY A 606 6.40 6.48 -2.92
N ILE A 607 7.26 6.02 -2.01
CA ILE A 607 8.71 5.91 -2.20
C ILE A 607 9.12 4.44 -2.09
N GLY A 608 9.66 3.88 -3.17
CA GLY A 608 10.12 2.49 -3.17
C GLY A 608 10.53 1.97 -4.54
N ALA A 609 10.98 0.73 -4.59
CA ALA A 609 11.36 0.07 -5.84
C ALA A 609 10.17 -0.57 -6.57
N GLY A 610 10.18 -0.52 -7.91
CA GLY A 610 9.21 -1.20 -8.78
C GLY A 610 8.12 -0.30 -9.34
N GLU A 611 7.31 -0.86 -10.26
CA GLU A 611 6.30 -0.10 -11.03
C GLU A 611 5.22 0.56 -10.17
N ARG A 612 4.92 -0.01 -8.99
CA ARG A 612 3.93 0.53 -8.04
C ARG A 612 4.28 1.93 -7.52
N TYR A 613 5.54 2.35 -7.64
CA TYR A 613 6.03 3.67 -7.23
C TYR A 613 6.26 4.61 -8.42
N GLY A 614 5.57 4.36 -9.53
CA GLY A 614 5.60 5.17 -10.74
C GLY A 614 4.77 6.47 -10.66
N GLY A 615 4.00 6.69 -9.57
CA GLY A 615 3.26 7.92 -9.36
C GLY A 615 4.17 9.15 -9.28
N ILE A 616 3.79 10.21 -10.02
CA ILE A 616 4.52 11.48 -10.00
C ILE A 616 4.22 12.21 -8.68
N LEU A 617 5.28 12.56 -7.95
CA LEU A 617 5.19 13.36 -6.74
C LEU A 617 4.87 14.82 -7.07
N GLN A 618 3.92 15.39 -6.35
CA GLN A 618 3.38 16.73 -6.56
C GLN A 618 3.17 17.44 -5.23
N ALA A 619 3.20 18.77 -5.25
CA ALA A 619 2.83 19.58 -4.09
C ALA A 619 1.39 19.23 -3.65
N GLY A 620 1.17 19.12 -2.34
CA GLY A 620 -0.08 18.67 -1.75
C GLY A 620 -0.20 17.16 -1.55
N ASN A 621 0.75 16.35 -2.03
CA ASN A 621 0.83 14.95 -1.57
C ASN A 621 1.27 14.89 -0.11
N VAL A 622 0.73 13.92 0.64
CA VAL A 622 1.20 13.53 1.96
C VAL A 622 1.66 12.07 1.88
N ILE A 623 2.88 11.81 2.35
CA ILE A 623 3.53 10.49 2.27
C ILE A 623 4.27 10.17 3.57
N SER A 624 4.47 8.88 3.88
CA SER A 624 5.39 8.44 4.93
C SER A 624 6.86 8.41 4.45
N ASP A 625 7.79 8.51 5.40
CA ASP A 625 9.23 8.24 5.25
C ASP A 625 9.68 7.31 6.38
N GLU A 626 9.72 6.01 6.11
CA GLU A 626 9.76 4.90 7.08
C GLU A 626 10.91 3.89 6.86
N PRO A 627 12.17 4.28 6.65
CA PRO A 627 13.26 3.30 6.52
C PRO A 627 13.39 2.41 7.76
N GLY A 628 13.88 1.20 7.55
CA GLY A 628 14.09 0.25 8.64
C GLY A 628 15.27 -0.69 8.45
N TYR A 629 15.46 -1.57 9.41
CA TYR A 629 16.36 -2.72 9.35
C TYR A 629 15.90 -3.76 10.37
N TYR A 630 15.93 -5.03 9.99
CA TYR A 630 15.42 -6.14 10.80
C TYR A 630 16.46 -7.26 10.85
N LYS A 631 16.92 -7.59 12.05
CA LYS A 631 17.83 -8.70 12.32
C LYS A 631 17.01 -9.85 12.89
N ASP A 632 16.69 -10.81 12.03
CA ASP A 632 15.79 -11.93 12.33
C ASP A 632 16.12 -12.59 13.68
N GLY A 633 15.14 -12.61 14.59
CA GLY A 633 15.28 -13.25 15.90
C GLY A 633 16.00 -12.43 16.98
N GLU A 634 16.45 -11.20 16.67
CA GLU A 634 17.17 -10.35 17.61
C GLU A 634 16.47 -9.01 17.88
N PHE A 635 16.38 -8.14 16.86
CA PHE A 635 15.72 -6.83 16.97
C PHE A 635 15.36 -6.28 15.58
N GLY A 636 14.47 -5.29 15.55
CA GLY A 636 14.24 -4.49 14.36
C GLY A 636 14.06 -3.02 14.70
N ILE A 637 14.37 -2.18 13.73
CA ILE A 637 14.33 -0.72 13.83
C ILE A 637 13.55 -0.19 12.64
N ARG A 638 12.62 0.71 12.90
CA ARG A 638 11.99 1.58 11.91
C ARG A 638 11.83 2.99 12.49
N ILE A 639 11.99 3.99 11.63
CA ILE A 639 11.81 5.41 11.96
C ILE A 639 10.92 5.97 10.88
N GLU A 640 9.73 6.42 11.26
CA GLU A 640 8.71 6.83 10.31
C GLU A 640 8.12 8.19 10.64
N SER A 641 7.85 9.01 9.63
CA SER A 641 7.12 10.26 9.81
C SER A 641 6.34 10.63 8.56
N ASP A 642 5.21 11.30 8.77
CA ASP A 642 4.39 11.86 7.72
C ASP A 642 5.00 13.18 7.22
N LEU A 643 5.11 13.28 5.89
CA LEU A 643 5.69 14.40 5.17
C LEU A 643 4.69 14.96 4.15
N GLU A 644 4.49 16.27 4.17
CA GLU A 644 3.82 17.01 3.10
C GLU A 644 4.84 17.39 2.03
N ILE A 645 4.50 17.19 0.75
CA ILE A 645 5.28 17.71 -0.36
C ILE A 645 4.82 19.14 -0.64
N ILE A 646 5.76 20.08 -0.63
CA ILE A 646 5.52 21.50 -0.93
C ILE A 646 6.46 22.00 -2.02
N GLU A 647 6.08 23.09 -2.67
CA GLU A 647 6.99 23.81 -3.54
C GLU A 647 8.15 24.41 -2.71
N TRP A 648 9.36 24.30 -3.25
CA TRP A 648 10.50 25.09 -2.82
C TRP A 648 10.48 26.40 -3.61
N GLU A 649 9.77 27.39 -3.07
CA GLU A 649 9.63 28.72 -3.68
C GLU A 649 10.98 29.34 -4.05
N ASP A 650 11.01 30.10 -5.15
CA ASP A 650 12.19 30.75 -5.73
C ASP A 650 13.30 29.83 -6.26
N HIS A 651 13.14 28.51 -6.18
CA HIS A 651 14.13 27.54 -6.66
C HIS A 651 13.61 26.87 -7.92
N LYS A 652 13.88 27.49 -9.07
CA LYS A 652 13.40 27.02 -10.37
C LYS A 652 14.38 26.07 -11.04
N GLY A 653 13.84 25.01 -11.66
CA GLY A 653 14.59 24.16 -12.58
C GLY A 653 14.74 24.74 -13.97
N ASN A 654 15.51 24.04 -14.79
CA ASN A 654 15.74 24.42 -16.20
C ASN A 654 14.45 24.45 -17.03
N ASN A 655 13.39 23.78 -16.56
CA ASN A 655 12.04 23.78 -17.15
C ASN A 655 11.17 24.95 -16.67
N GLY A 656 11.68 25.83 -15.80
CA GLY A 656 10.95 26.98 -15.25
C GLY A 656 9.99 26.66 -14.11
N LEU A 657 9.84 25.37 -13.75
CA LEU A 657 9.01 24.91 -12.63
C LEU A 657 9.79 24.98 -11.31
N ASN A 658 9.08 25.19 -10.21
CA ASN A 658 9.67 25.15 -8.87
C ASN A 658 10.12 23.72 -8.55
N TYR A 659 11.23 23.60 -7.81
CA TYR A 659 11.57 22.35 -7.15
C TYR A 659 10.55 22.05 -6.04
N LEU A 660 10.54 20.80 -5.61
CA LEU A 660 9.74 20.30 -4.51
C LEU A 660 10.63 19.94 -3.33
N ARG A 661 10.03 19.93 -2.14
CA ARG A 661 10.67 19.51 -0.88
C ARG A 661 9.65 18.94 0.09
N PHE A 662 10.15 18.28 1.12
CA PHE A 662 9.32 17.77 2.20
C PHE A 662 9.18 18.77 3.35
N LYS A 663 7.99 18.81 3.93
CA LYS A 663 7.64 19.51 5.17
C LYS A 663 7.13 18.47 6.17
N TYR A 664 7.77 18.40 7.33
CA TYR A 664 7.38 17.48 8.41
C TYR A 664 6.01 17.82 8.98
N LEU A 665 5.19 16.77 9.15
CA LEU A 665 3.94 16.82 9.90
C LEU A 665 4.12 16.20 11.29
N THR A 666 4.78 15.04 11.39
CA THR A 666 5.02 14.34 12.66
C THR A 666 5.98 15.10 13.59
N MET A 667 5.62 15.24 14.87
CA MET A 667 6.36 16.01 15.89
C MET A 667 6.77 15.14 17.09
N VAL A 668 7.32 13.94 16.82
CA VAL A 668 7.79 13.00 17.86
C VAL A 668 9.33 12.89 17.84
N PRO A 669 10.03 13.13 18.96
CA PRO A 669 11.49 13.08 19.01
C PRO A 669 12.08 11.70 18.64
N MET A 670 13.25 11.70 18.02
CA MET A 670 14.08 10.50 17.83
C MET A 670 14.73 10.04 19.14
N CYS A 671 14.96 8.73 19.32
CA CYS A 671 15.52 8.16 20.55
C CYS A 671 17.00 8.49 20.71
N GLN A 672 17.35 9.43 21.60
CA GLN A 672 18.75 9.87 21.75
C GLN A 672 19.70 8.76 22.20
N LYS A 673 19.22 7.82 23.03
CA LYS A 673 20.02 6.70 23.55
C LYS A 673 20.55 5.79 22.43
N LEU A 674 19.81 5.69 21.31
CA LEU A 674 20.16 4.86 20.16
C LEU A 674 21.05 5.57 19.12
N ILE A 675 21.35 6.86 19.28
CA ILE A 675 22.13 7.60 18.29
C ILE A 675 23.63 7.52 18.58
N ASP A 676 24.39 6.92 17.67
CA ASP A 676 25.84 7.06 17.62
C ASP A 676 26.22 8.40 16.97
N ARG A 677 26.47 9.41 17.82
CA ARG A 677 26.85 10.76 17.42
C ARG A 677 28.14 10.82 16.57
N LYS A 678 28.96 9.77 16.55
CA LYS A 678 30.18 9.72 15.72
C LYS A 678 29.89 9.42 14.26
N LEU A 679 28.77 8.75 13.96
CA LEU A 679 28.34 8.41 12.59
C LEU A 679 27.55 9.54 11.91
N LEU A 680 27.08 10.53 12.69
CA LEU A 680 26.39 11.69 12.17
C LEU A 680 27.37 12.76 11.67
N SER A 681 27.11 13.24 10.46
CA SER A 681 27.70 14.43 9.87
C SER A 681 27.26 15.70 10.61
N LYS A 682 27.94 16.82 10.33
CA LYS A 682 27.53 18.13 10.87
C LYS A 682 26.13 18.54 10.43
N PHE A 683 25.76 18.21 9.19
CA PHE A 683 24.42 18.49 8.66
C PHE A 683 23.36 17.72 9.43
N GLU A 684 23.53 16.41 9.59
CA GLU A 684 22.56 15.54 10.27
C GLU A 684 22.38 15.92 11.75
N LYS A 685 23.45 16.29 12.45
CA LYS A 685 23.36 16.80 13.83
C LYS A 685 22.55 18.09 13.92
N ARG A 686 22.78 19.03 13.00
CA ARG A 686 22.03 20.28 12.95
C ARG A 686 20.56 20.02 12.65
N TRP A 687 20.27 19.22 11.64
CA TRP A 687 18.91 18.82 11.27
C TRP A 687 18.18 18.21 12.46
N LEU A 688 18.82 17.31 13.21
CA LEU A 688 18.18 16.67 14.36
C LEU A 688 17.91 17.66 15.49
N ASN A 689 18.86 18.55 15.79
CA ASN A 689 18.68 19.59 16.81
C ASN A 689 17.53 20.55 16.44
N GLU A 690 17.43 20.94 15.17
CA GLU A 690 16.35 21.77 14.65
C GLU A 690 14.99 21.04 14.74
N PHE A 691 14.95 19.77 14.33
CA PHE A 691 13.76 18.93 14.43
C PHE A 691 13.29 18.76 15.89
N HIS A 692 14.21 18.42 16.79
CA HIS A 692 13.93 18.28 18.23
C HIS A 692 13.46 19.60 18.86
N SER A 693 14.06 20.73 18.48
CA SER A 693 13.59 22.05 18.90
C SER A 693 12.16 22.31 18.44
N LYS A 694 11.83 21.97 17.19
CA LYS A 694 10.50 22.13 16.63
C LYS A 694 9.47 21.22 17.31
N CYS A 695 9.83 19.97 17.62
CA CYS A 695 8.98 19.07 18.41
C CYS A 695 8.61 19.71 19.75
N ARG A 696 9.60 20.28 20.45
CA ARG A 696 9.39 20.96 21.73
C ARG A 696 8.48 22.17 21.59
N GLU A 697 8.75 23.04 20.61
CA GLU A 697 7.96 24.25 20.35
C GLU A 697 6.49 23.92 20.06
N MET A 698 6.25 22.92 19.21
CA MET A 698 4.89 22.56 18.77
C MET A 698 4.11 21.80 19.84
N VAL A 699 4.74 20.91 20.60
CA VAL A 699 4.03 19.97 21.49
C VAL A 699 3.92 20.48 22.94
N LEU A 700 4.93 21.21 23.43
CA LEU A 700 4.99 21.61 24.84
C LEU A 700 3.74 22.38 25.34
N PRO A 701 3.19 23.37 24.60
CA PRO A 701 2.00 24.10 25.06
C PRO A 701 0.78 23.20 25.28
N HIS A 702 0.65 22.14 24.49
CA HIS A 702 -0.46 21.18 24.63
C HIS A 702 -0.29 20.28 25.85
N LEU A 703 0.94 19.84 26.15
CA LEU A 703 1.23 19.06 27.36
C LEU A 703 1.05 19.89 28.63
N GLU A 704 1.41 21.17 28.60
CA GLU A 704 1.15 22.13 29.69
C GLU A 704 -0.35 22.33 29.93
N ALA A 705 -1.13 22.47 28.85
CA ALA A 705 -2.58 22.56 28.94
C ALA A 705 -3.22 21.29 29.54
N LEU A 706 -2.70 20.11 29.17
CA LEU A 706 -3.09 18.82 29.74
C LEU A 706 -2.57 18.58 31.17
N ARG A 707 -1.64 19.41 31.66
CA ARG A 707 -0.94 19.26 32.94
C ARG A 707 -0.23 17.90 33.10
N ASP A 708 0.28 17.34 32.00
CA ASP A 708 1.02 16.07 32.00
C ASP A 708 2.52 16.33 32.26
N GLU A 709 2.86 16.63 33.52
CA GLU A 709 4.24 16.93 33.96
C GLU A 709 5.25 15.84 33.58
N ARG A 710 4.81 14.58 33.57
CA ARG A 710 5.63 13.44 33.14
C ARG A 710 6.03 13.59 31.68
N ALA A 711 5.06 13.83 30.80
CA ALA A 711 5.31 14.02 29.37
C ALA A 711 6.13 15.28 29.08
N ILE A 712 5.91 16.37 29.82
CA ILE A 712 6.69 17.61 29.72
C ILE A 712 8.17 17.34 30.01
N GLN A 713 8.48 16.71 31.14
CA GLN A 713 9.85 16.39 31.53
C GLN A 713 10.53 15.45 30.53
N TRP A 714 9.79 14.45 30.06
CA TRP A 714 10.25 13.52 29.04
C TRP A 714 10.61 14.25 27.75
N LEU A 715 9.69 15.06 27.20
CA LEU A 715 9.89 15.80 25.96
C LEU A 715 11.10 16.73 26.04
N VAL A 716 11.21 17.48 27.14
CA VAL A 716 12.31 18.43 27.37
C VAL A 716 13.67 17.73 27.35
N ARG A 717 13.75 16.54 27.98
CA ARG A 717 14.97 15.74 28.04
C ARG A 717 15.31 15.13 26.68
N GLU A 718 14.36 14.47 26.03
CA GLU A 718 14.56 13.77 24.76
C GLU A 718 14.80 14.71 23.56
N THR A 719 14.56 16.02 23.73
CA THR A 719 14.85 17.04 22.71
C THR A 719 16.06 17.93 23.04
N THR A 720 16.90 17.52 23.99
CA THR A 720 18.15 18.25 24.28
C THR A 720 19.12 18.16 23.09
N ALA A 721 19.80 19.25 22.75
CA ALA A 721 20.74 19.26 21.63
C ALA A 721 21.88 18.23 21.80
N LEU A 722 22.24 17.57 20.70
CA LEU A 722 23.30 16.55 20.61
C LEU A 722 24.73 17.09 20.76
#